data_AF-A0A7W4GC64-F1
#
_entry.id   AF-A0A7W4GC64-F1
#
_cell.length_a   1.000
_cell.length_b   1.000
_cell.length_c   1.000
_cell.angle_alpha   90.00
_cell.angle_beta   90.00
_cell.angle_gamma   90.00
#
_symmetry.space_group_name_H-M   'P 1'
#
loop_
_entity.id
_entity.type
_entity.pdbx_description
1 polymer ?
#
loop_
_entity_poly.entity_id
_entity_poly.type
_entity_poly.pdbx_seq_one_letter_code
_entity_poly.pdbx_strand_id
1 'polypeptide(L)'
;MKIIADRYRALKPEISYLTDEVVISQAWKKTHAYIRSFNWYADTLALDVSALGIESEASKWGQQLKLGRPLNKLELVPAAKSENWIIDKIDGWIPKALKEEDTDEERVTNPPIRPLAHLSIRDQTWATTAMMCLADAVETVQGDCSRGINKGVYSYGNRLVCDWNDDNKAWFRWGNSEVYRKFFSDYQSFLQRPIKIGQLLVEQEQDAEHVYVVNLDLSKFYDNIDRGVLIKRLKNISKKFGHNQCDMFWNRFSKIIDWQWSSKDLQFAASNSIILASGKGLPQGLVSSGFFANAYMSSFDKEIGSMIGGELPISGGVVLHDYCRYVDDLRLVISTENENVYGVKRAIQRLVRRLLKEYAGKDIKLNSKKTKITAISDLDNSGSMANRIDILQGELSGPADRDVLDNSSGTLEGLLSVENEDLPDLTPHHQDLPLVQLAKFDHDIRPDTLKRFAANRLEGIMRSKRRITSLDDNAALLSSKQLKNESELLAKKLIFAWMKDPSLSIVLRKAIEIYPDAELFEPVFDSIYSRSNFCDDCSVNQVSAIMMDYLLADLFRCCCDFDGFFQKISYPSSIDPTSVLKLASFYAQKVLGSKNKKPFIERQALLLLAIMKKPAQYNPNIKSIQTILHLILNGISPSFLHDKWVLFEIAGQISGNNDTYAKQLLRDISDLDNKVSIIEMFAKRGGPFWLALWDKINKTKKLKSAYKTVGWAAPVSASKIQNTSLKLSKIIASDSNGFEHEAALIKLGLSLLQLVNLKPRALTLSPKAIKIEFPNGRSWSDIWHPKVATLECAIDESSTTLDPRFSEPKWLIPDAEDVNQAARKIYWIGTILRAAAVGGCDFTGSRWKTSNSTTYKGVRTSWSKRRMGMMHSPEALIGEYATVTDWFSELLMRCLQWPGFESSFVRHEDIRDIVDLSTFGLSLNARLSKLNELYCKASDMPALPSEVKRPQFKGNSGFRIVTVQQLLPRSSDFGEADPQLNRSKVRAAHREHLLSVCQVAYKTLSAKLKAEGTPGRPAADLIIFPELSVHIDDQDIIKRLADKTRSMIFAGLVFTDHDGKLVNIARWFIPDYRESGRQWIIRDQGKLNMTTDEEELGIEGYRPCQHLIEVHREDMESFKISGAICYDATDISLAADLRDKTDLFIVVAHNRDVNTFDNMAAALHYHMYQHVVISNIGEFGGSTIQAPFKEPYERLITHVHGANQIAINVADIDPHAFTREHKTYKKRKAKPAGFKR
;
A
#
# COMPACT_ATOMS: atom_id res chain seq x y z
N MET A 1 19.29 23.90 0.80
CA MET A 1 20.17 23.03 1.60
C MET A 1 20.12 21.59 1.10
N LYS A 2 21.27 21.04 0.74
CA LYS A 2 21.44 19.60 0.52
C LYS A 2 22.07 19.05 1.81
N ILE A 3 21.29 18.39 2.67
CA ILE A 3 21.79 17.88 3.95
C ILE A 3 22.55 16.55 3.75
N ILE A 4 22.23 15.83 2.66
CA ILE A 4 22.82 14.55 2.28
C ILE A 4 24.12 14.76 1.49
N ALA A 5 25.16 13.98 1.81
CA ALA A 5 26.42 13.94 1.07
C ALA A 5 26.21 13.63 -0.43
N ASP A 6 26.91 14.36 -1.30
CA ASP A 6 26.73 14.32 -2.77
C ASP A 6 26.82 12.90 -3.36
N ARG A 7 27.67 12.04 -2.78
CA ARG A 7 27.83 10.65 -3.21
C ARG A 7 26.50 9.89 -3.26
N TYR A 8 25.55 10.21 -2.40
CA TYR A 8 24.26 9.51 -2.30
C TYR A 8 23.15 10.10 -3.19
N ARG A 9 23.45 11.03 -4.10
CA ARG A 9 22.42 11.51 -5.05
C ARG A 9 22.12 10.51 -6.16
N ALA A 10 23.17 9.94 -6.73
CA ALA A 10 23.09 8.94 -7.77
C ALA A 10 24.05 7.82 -7.44
N LEU A 11 23.54 6.59 -7.40
CA LEU A 11 24.36 5.41 -7.19
C LEU A 11 25.06 5.05 -8.49
N LYS A 12 26.32 4.61 -8.38
CA LYS A 12 27.15 4.24 -9.53
C LYS A 12 27.65 2.82 -9.38
N PRO A 13 28.02 2.13 -10.48
CA PRO A 13 28.63 0.81 -10.45
C PRO A 13 30.09 0.88 -9.98
N GLU A 14 30.30 1.31 -8.73
CA GLU A 14 31.58 1.37 -8.05
C GLU A 14 31.54 0.54 -6.77
N ILE A 15 32.70 0.03 -6.34
CA ILE A 15 32.80 -0.83 -5.15
C ILE A 15 32.40 -0.09 -3.86
N SER A 16 32.61 1.23 -3.83
CA SER A 16 32.23 2.12 -2.73
C SER A 16 30.73 2.04 -2.44
N TYR A 17 29.88 2.11 -3.46
CA TYR A 17 28.42 2.00 -3.35
C TYR A 17 27.95 0.57 -3.08
N LEU A 18 28.56 -0.40 -3.75
CA LEU A 18 28.18 -1.81 -3.63
C LEU A 18 28.39 -2.35 -2.21
N THR A 19 29.37 -1.81 -1.47
CA THR A 19 29.73 -2.25 -0.12
C THR A 19 29.28 -1.29 0.99
N ASP A 20 28.58 -0.21 0.63
CA ASP A 20 28.12 0.81 1.57
C ASP A 20 26.94 0.30 2.44
N GLU A 21 27.02 0.52 3.74
CA GLU A 21 26.03 0.03 4.70
C GLU A 21 24.65 0.69 4.54
N VAL A 22 24.59 1.95 4.09
CA VAL A 22 23.32 2.67 3.86
C VAL A 22 22.65 2.14 2.60
N VAL A 23 23.42 1.96 1.53
CA VAL A 23 22.90 1.39 0.27
C VAL A 23 22.43 -0.05 0.49
N ILE A 24 23.20 -0.89 1.20
CA ILE A 24 22.81 -2.26 1.56
C ILE A 24 21.55 -2.29 2.42
N SER A 25 21.42 -1.38 3.39
CA SER A 25 20.21 -1.29 4.24
C SER A 25 18.95 -0.98 3.42
N GLN A 26 19.06 -0.09 2.42
CA GLN A 26 17.95 0.23 1.51
C GLN A 26 17.65 -0.93 0.54
N ALA A 27 18.68 -1.60 0.03
CA ALA A 27 18.52 -2.81 -0.77
C ALA A 27 17.82 -3.93 0.00
N TRP A 28 18.17 -4.11 1.28
CA TRP A 28 17.50 -5.04 2.18
C TRP A 28 16.04 -4.64 2.40
N LYS A 29 15.75 -3.34 2.62
CA LYS A 29 14.38 -2.84 2.82
C LYS A 29 13.48 -3.19 1.62
N LYS A 30 13.97 -2.98 0.40
CA LYS A 30 13.29 -3.36 -0.85
C LYS A 30 13.11 -4.88 -0.98
N THR A 31 14.19 -5.62 -0.74
CA THR A 31 14.19 -7.09 -0.79
C THR A 31 13.19 -7.69 0.20
N HIS A 32 13.22 -7.23 1.45
CA HIS A 32 12.38 -7.69 2.54
C HIS A 32 10.90 -7.44 2.25
N ALA A 33 10.56 -6.25 1.73
CA ALA A 33 9.20 -5.92 1.32
C ALA A 33 8.72 -6.81 0.17
N TYR A 34 9.52 -6.95 -0.89
CA TYR A 34 9.18 -7.76 -2.07
C TYR A 34 8.97 -9.24 -1.72
N ILE A 35 9.88 -9.85 -0.97
CA ILE A 35 9.79 -11.27 -0.61
C ILE A 35 8.52 -11.55 0.19
N ARG A 36 8.13 -10.69 1.13
CA ARG A 36 6.89 -10.87 1.91
C ARG A 36 5.63 -10.77 1.06
N SER A 37 5.66 -9.98 -0.01
CA SER A 37 4.51 -9.78 -0.89
C SER A 37 4.38 -10.86 -1.96
N PHE A 38 5.49 -11.39 -2.49
CA PHE A 38 5.46 -12.23 -3.69
C PHE A 38 6.05 -13.64 -3.51
N ASN A 39 6.97 -13.84 -2.57
CA ASN A 39 7.66 -15.12 -2.38
C ASN A 39 7.11 -15.85 -1.16
N TRP A 40 5.88 -16.37 -1.27
CA TRP A 40 5.20 -17.02 -0.15
C TRP A 40 5.98 -18.20 0.45
N TYR A 41 6.77 -18.91 -0.37
CA TYR A 41 7.58 -20.07 0.02
C TYR A 41 8.88 -19.70 0.74
N ALA A 42 9.22 -18.41 0.79
CA ALA A 42 10.42 -17.94 1.47
C ALA A 42 10.32 -18.13 3.00
N ASP A 43 11.48 -18.25 3.63
CA ASP A 43 11.59 -18.30 5.09
C ASP A 43 11.24 -16.93 5.71
N THR A 44 10.01 -16.80 6.20
CA THR A 44 9.54 -15.57 6.85
C THR A 44 10.25 -15.28 8.18
N LEU A 45 10.67 -16.31 8.92
CA LEU A 45 11.40 -16.12 10.17
C LEU A 45 12.81 -15.60 9.90
N ALA A 46 13.47 -16.03 8.81
CA ALA A 46 14.74 -15.44 8.39
C ALA A 46 14.61 -13.94 8.09
N LEU A 47 13.47 -13.52 7.52
CA LEU A 47 13.17 -12.10 7.31
C LEU A 47 12.96 -11.35 8.63
N ASP A 48 12.31 -11.95 9.63
CA ASP A 48 12.12 -11.35 10.95
C ASP A 48 13.45 -11.18 11.68
N VAL A 49 14.28 -12.23 11.68
CA VAL A 49 15.61 -12.22 12.28
C VAL A 49 16.47 -11.11 11.68
N SER A 50 16.48 -10.99 10.35
CA SER A 50 17.24 -9.91 9.67
C SER A 50 16.75 -8.49 9.99
N ALA A 51 15.49 -8.32 10.40
CA ALA A 51 14.91 -7.00 10.59
C ALA A 51 15.43 -6.27 11.84
N LEU A 52 15.54 -6.98 12.96
CA LEU A 52 15.99 -6.37 14.22
C LEU A 52 17.47 -5.96 14.16
N GLY A 53 18.31 -6.80 13.51
CA GLY A 53 19.76 -6.61 13.40
C GLY A 53 20.24 -5.89 12.16
N ILE A 54 19.37 -5.28 11.35
CA ILE A 54 19.78 -4.75 10.03
C ILE A 54 20.94 -3.75 10.08
N GLU A 55 21.04 -2.94 11.13
CA GLU A 55 22.13 -1.97 11.29
C GLU A 55 23.51 -2.66 11.34
N SER A 56 23.65 -3.73 12.12
CA SER A 56 24.89 -4.51 12.20
C SER A 56 25.05 -5.46 11.00
N GLU A 57 23.95 -6.07 10.53
CA GLU A 57 23.97 -6.99 9.40
C GLU A 57 24.36 -6.30 8.09
N ALA A 58 23.92 -5.06 7.83
CA ALA A 58 24.29 -4.33 6.63
C ALA A 58 25.81 -4.06 6.55
N SER A 59 26.42 -3.65 7.67
CA SER A 59 27.87 -3.46 7.78
C SER A 59 28.63 -4.78 7.59
N LYS A 60 28.18 -5.85 8.27
CA LYS A 60 28.72 -7.21 8.12
C LYS A 60 28.61 -7.73 6.68
N TRP A 61 27.49 -7.52 6.01
CA TRP A 61 27.28 -7.93 4.62
C TRP A 61 28.13 -7.11 3.65
N GLY A 62 28.33 -5.82 3.89
CA GLY A 62 29.24 -4.97 3.10
C GLY A 62 30.69 -5.45 3.19
N GLN A 63 31.17 -5.76 4.40
CA GLN A 63 32.51 -6.32 4.62
C GLN A 63 32.68 -7.69 3.95
N GLN A 64 31.71 -8.59 4.11
CA GLN A 64 31.72 -9.91 3.46
C GLN A 64 31.76 -9.79 1.94
N LEU A 65 31.02 -8.84 1.38
CA LEU A 65 31.01 -8.58 -0.05
C LEU A 65 32.36 -8.02 -0.53
N LYS A 66 32.97 -7.12 0.23
CA LYS A 66 34.31 -6.59 -0.02
C LYS A 66 35.35 -7.72 -0.04
N LEU A 67 35.30 -8.63 0.92
CA LEU A 67 36.15 -9.83 1.00
C LEU A 67 35.84 -10.88 -0.09
N GLY A 68 34.72 -10.74 -0.81
CA GLY A 68 34.34 -11.65 -1.89
C GLY A 68 33.86 -13.01 -1.39
N ARG A 69 33.16 -13.04 -0.26
CA ARG A 69 32.55 -14.26 0.31
C ARG A 69 31.58 -14.91 -0.70
N PRO A 70 31.57 -16.24 -0.85
CA PRO A 70 30.70 -16.91 -1.81
C PRO A 70 29.22 -16.84 -1.43
N LEU A 71 28.37 -16.98 -2.46
CA LEU A 71 26.92 -17.12 -2.34
C LEU A 71 26.54 -18.45 -1.68
N ASN A 72 25.38 -18.49 -1.03
CA ASN A 72 24.80 -19.75 -0.61
C ASN A 72 24.23 -20.51 -1.80
N LYS A 73 24.12 -21.83 -1.68
CA LYS A 73 23.49 -22.67 -2.72
C LYS A 73 22.00 -22.40 -2.77
N LEU A 74 21.45 -22.42 -3.98
CA LEU A 74 20.00 -22.31 -4.21
C LEU A 74 19.31 -23.59 -3.71
N GLU A 75 18.15 -23.42 -3.09
CA GLU A 75 17.23 -24.51 -2.74
C GLU A 75 16.06 -24.53 -3.74
N LEU A 76 15.71 -25.71 -4.25
CA LEU A 76 14.60 -25.91 -5.18
C LEU A 76 13.25 -25.96 -4.45
N VAL A 77 12.32 -25.13 -4.92
CA VAL A 77 10.90 -25.21 -4.56
C VAL A 77 10.12 -25.57 -5.83
N PRO A 78 9.68 -26.83 -5.99
CA PRO A 78 9.02 -27.31 -7.19
C PRO A 78 7.54 -26.89 -7.20
N ALA A 79 7.25 -25.71 -7.76
CA ALA A 79 5.90 -25.16 -7.77
C ALA A 79 5.02 -25.80 -8.84
N ALA A 80 3.76 -26.06 -8.51
CA ALA A 80 2.78 -26.55 -9.49
C ALA A 80 2.57 -25.52 -10.63
N LYS A 81 2.52 -26.00 -11.87
CA LYS A 81 2.15 -25.24 -13.07
C LYS A 81 0.77 -25.70 -13.54
N SER A 82 0.06 -24.82 -14.25
CA SER A 82 -1.28 -25.09 -14.79
C SER A 82 -1.29 -26.36 -15.64
N GLU A 83 -2.24 -27.24 -15.31
CA GLU A 83 -2.51 -28.53 -15.93
C GLU A 83 -4.01 -28.85 -15.77
N ASN A 84 -4.62 -29.47 -16.77
CA ASN A 84 -6.03 -29.88 -16.74
C ASN A 84 -6.20 -31.20 -15.97
N TRP A 85 -7.13 -31.22 -15.01
CA TRP A 85 -7.48 -32.37 -14.18
C TRP A 85 -8.96 -32.73 -14.34
N ILE A 86 -9.27 -34.01 -14.21
CA ILE A 86 -10.62 -34.57 -14.39
C ILE A 86 -10.95 -35.57 -13.28
N ILE A 87 -12.24 -35.89 -13.14
CA ILE A 87 -12.71 -36.98 -12.29
C ILE A 87 -12.98 -38.17 -13.20
N ASP A 88 -12.11 -39.17 -13.15
CA ASP A 88 -12.30 -40.46 -13.80
C ASP A 88 -13.19 -41.38 -12.95
N LYS A 89 -13.92 -42.29 -13.60
CA LYS A 89 -14.83 -43.22 -12.92
C LYS A 89 -14.09 -44.29 -12.12
N ILE A 90 -12.88 -44.66 -12.54
CA ILE A 90 -12.08 -45.75 -11.96
C ILE A 90 -11.00 -45.15 -11.06
N ASP A 91 -10.18 -44.26 -11.61
CA ASP A 91 -9.00 -43.73 -10.91
C ASP A 91 -9.31 -42.47 -10.07
N GLY A 92 -10.55 -41.98 -10.13
CA GLY A 92 -10.99 -40.80 -9.41
C GLY A 92 -10.33 -39.52 -9.94
N TRP A 93 -9.94 -38.63 -9.03
CA TRP A 93 -9.37 -37.33 -9.40
C TRP A 93 -7.90 -37.45 -9.86
N ILE A 94 -7.68 -37.27 -11.17
CA ILE A 94 -6.40 -37.46 -11.86
C ILE A 94 -6.14 -36.38 -12.93
N PRO A 95 -4.86 -36.14 -13.33
CA PRO A 95 -4.54 -35.33 -14.50
C PRO A 95 -5.14 -35.91 -15.78
N LYS A 96 -5.68 -35.06 -16.67
CA LYS A 96 -6.23 -35.47 -17.98
C LYS A 96 -5.17 -36.16 -18.85
N ALA A 97 -3.91 -35.74 -18.73
CA ALA A 97 -2.78 -36.29 -19.46
C ALA A 97 -2.45 -37.75 -19.13
N LEU A 98 -3.03 -38.35 -18.07
CA LEU A 98 -2.84 -39.77 -17.79
C LEU A 98 -3.76 -40.68 -18.63
N LYS A 99 -4.65 -40.12 -19.45
CA LYS A 99 -5.61 -40.90 -20.25
C LYS A 99 -5.06 -41.43 -21.57
N GLU A 100 -4.07 -40.75 -22.13
CA GLU A 100 -3.47 -41.08 -23.41
C GLU A 100 -1.96 -41.25 -23.22
N GLU A 101 -1.40 -42.35 -23.72
CA GLU A 101 0.03 -42.70 -23.52
C GLU A 101 0.96 -41.57 -23.99
N ASP A 102 0.71 -40.99 -25.17
CA ASP A 102 1.49 -39.88 -25.72
C ASP A 102 1.52 -38.66 -24.78
N THR A 103 0.39 -38.35 -24.15
CA THR A 103 0.27 -37.20 -23.25
C THR A 103 0.90 -37.46 -21.88
N ASP A 104 0.93 -38.71 -21.41
CA ASP A 104 1.63 -39.08 -20.17
C ASP A 104 3.16 -39.05 -20.38
N GLU A 105 3.64 -39.55 -21.52
CA GLU A 105 5.05 -39.43 -21.89
C GLU A 105 5.50 -37.96 -22.01
N GLU A 106 4.69 -37.09 -22.65
CA GLU A 106 4.97 -35.65 -22.69
C GLU A 106 4.98 -35.04 -21.27
N ARG A 107 4.09 -35.50 -20.39
CA ARG A 107 4.02 -35.05 -19.00
C ARG A 107 5.24 -35.48 -18.18
N VAL A 108 5.78 -36.68 -18.39
CA VAL A 108 6.99 -37.15 -17.69
C VAL A 108 8.25 -36.47 -18.23
N THR A 109 8.32 -36.21 -19.53
CA THR A 109 9.47 -35.57 -20.16
C THR A 109 9.50 -34.04 -19.97
N ASN A 110 8.33 -33.41 -19.83
CA ASN A 110 8.19 -31.97 -19.61
C ASN A 110 7.14 -31.71 -18.51
N PRO A 111 7.46 -32.01 -17.24
CA PRO A 111 6.49 -31.95 -16.16
C PRO A 111 5.92 -30.54 -15.95
N PRO A 112 4.64 -30.42 -15.54
CA PRO A 112 3.99 -29.16 -15.17
C PRO A 112 4.49 -28.66 -13.81
N ILE A 113 5.81 -28.50 -13.67
CA ILE A 113 6.48 -28.02 -12.46
C ILE A 113 7.35 -26.81 -12.83
N ARG A 114 7.22 -25.73 -12.06
CA ARG A 114 8.05 -24.54 -12.15
C ARG A 114 9.16 -24.60 -11.08
N PRO A 115 10.45 -24.54 -11.48
CA PRO A 115 11.57 -24.60 -10.54
C PRO A 115 11.80 -23.23 -9.88
N LEU A 116 11.09 -22.94 -8.79
CA LEU A 116 11.33 -21.72 -8.01
C LEU A 116 12.61 -21.88 -7.18
N ALA A 117 13.35 -20.79 -7.04
CA ALA A 117 14.59 -20.76 -6.27
C ALA A 117 14.38 -20.05 -4.93
N HIS A 118 14.64 -20.75 -3.83
CA HIS A 118 14.78 -20.12 -2.53
C HIS A 118 16.24 -19.66 -2.32
N LEU A 119 16.40 -18.38 -1.97
CA LEU A 119 17.70 -17.73 -1.73
C LEU A 119 17.74 -17.14 -0.32
N SER A 120 18.95 -17.06 0.24
CA SER A 120 19.17 -16.35 1.49
C SER A 120 18.87 -14.85 1.36
N ILE A 121 18.39 -14.22 2.44
CA ILE A 121 18.11 -12.78 2.48
C ILE A 121 19.35 -11.93 2.15
N ARG A 122 20.54 -12.39 2.55
CA ARG A 122 21.82 -11.73 2.27
C ARG A 122 22.10 -11.70 0.76
N ASP A 123 22.01 -12.85 0.10
CA ASP A 123 22.35 -12.97 -1.33
C ASP A 123 21.33 -12.23 -2.20
N GLN A 124 20.04 -12.24 -1.82
CA GLN A 124 19.00 -11.39 -2.41
C GLN A 124 19.34 -9.90 -2.24
N THR A 125 19.77 -9.49 -1.04
CA THR A 125 20.14 -8.10 -0.75
C THR A 125 21.32 -7.66 -1.61
N TRP A 126 22.38 -8.46 -1.74
CA TRP A 126 23.53 -8.15 -2.60
C TRP A 126 23.14 -7.97 -4.07
N ALA A 127 22.30 -8.85 -4.60
CA ALA A 127 21.81 -8.74 -5.97
C ALA A 127 20.95 -7.49 -6.18
N THR A 128 20.13 -7.11 -5.19
CA THR A 128 19.35 -5.86 -5.20
C THR A 128 20.25 -4.63 -5.09
N THR A 129 21.33 -4.66 -4.29
CA THR A 129 22.32 -3.58 -4.21
C THR A 129 22.99 -3.35 -5.58
N ALA A 130 23.37 -4.43 -6.27
CA ALA A 130 23.93 -4.33 -7.61
C ALA A 130 22.93 -3.77 -8.64
N MET A 131 21.66 -4.19 -8.57
CA MET A 131 20.57 -3.62 -9.36
C MET A 131 20.44 -2.11 -9.11
N MET A 132 20.43 -1.66 -7.86
CA MET A 132 20.34 -0.23 -7.51
C MET A 132 21.47 0.61 -8.11
N CYS A 133 22.71 0.08 -8.16
CA CYS A 133 23.86 0.77 -8.76
C CYS A 133 23.79 0.88 -10.30
N LEU A 134 22.89 0.12 -10.95
CA LEU A 134 22.74 0.05 -12.40
C LEU A 134 21.35 0.54 -12.88
N ALA A 135 20.44 0.83 -11.95
CA ALA A 135 19.02 1.06 -12.21
C ALA A 135 18.79 2.23 -13.17
N ASP A 136 19.36 3.40 -12.87
CA ASP A 136 19.22 4.63 -13.66
C ASP A 136 19.64 4.40 -15.12
N ALA A 137 20.80 3.74 -15.33
CA ALA A 137 21.34 3.48 -16.66
C ALA A 137 20.45 2.52 -17.46
N VAL A 138 19.95 1.46 -16.84
CA VAL A 138 19.13 0.43 -17.49
C VAL A 138 17.72 0.92 -17.77
N GLU A 139 17.10 1.66 -16.87
CA GLU A 139 15.75 2.22 -17.09
C GLU A 139 15.80 3.34 -18.13
N THR A 140 16.81 4.20 -18.11
CA THR A 140 16.98 5.26 -19.13
C THR A 140 17.02 4.70 -20.55
N VAL A 141 17.72 3.58 -20.78
CA VAL A 141 17.80 2.94 -22.11
C VAL A 141 16.46 2.31 -22.53
N GLN A 142 15.61 1.92 -21.58
CA GLN A 142 14.30 1.32 -21.86
C GLN A 142 13.17 2.35 -22.03
N GLY A 143 13.36 3.59 -21.55
CA GLY A 143 12.43 4.72 -21.69
C GLY A 143 11.18 4.65 -20.80
N ASP A 144 10.49 5.77 -20.63
CA ASP A 144 9.38 5.92 -19.68
C ASP A 144 8.08 5.24 -20.14
N CYS A 145 7.70 4.17 -19.46
CA CYS A 145 6.45 3.44 -19.70
C CYS A 145 5.23 4.01 -18.94
N SER A 146 5.34 5.13 -18.21
CA SER A 146 4.19 5.83 -17.61
C SER A 146 3.44 6.74 -18.59
N ARG A 147 4.17 7.38 -19.51
CA ARG A 147 3.64 8.36 -20.46
C ARG A 147 3.13 7.68 -21.74
N GLY A 148 1.95 7.05 -21.69
CA GLY A 148 1.20 6.60 -22.88
C GLY A 148 2.00 5.76 -23.90
N ILE A 149 1.62 5.86 -25.19
CA ILE A 149 2.31 5.21 -26.32
C ILE A 149 3.48 6.12 -26.74
N ASN A 150 4.65 5.93 -26.11
CA ASN A 150 5.86 6.66 -26.46
C ASN A 150 6.70 5.92 -27.52
N LYS A 151 7.21 6.66 -28.51
CA LYS A 151 8.21 6.15 -29.47
C LYS A 151 9.46 5.71 -28.70
N GLY A 152 9.89 4.45 -28.88
CA GLY A 152 11.11 3.90 -28.28
C GLY A 152 10.94 3.10 -26.98
N VAL A 153 9.72 2.98 -26.43
CA VAL A 153 9.43 2.13 -25.26
C VAL A 153 8.80 0.83 -25.71
N TYR A 154 9.46 -0.30 -25.44
CA TYR A 154 8.99 -1.63 -25.89
C TYR A 154 8.68 -2.60 -24.74
N SER A 155 9.32 -2.44 -23.58
CA SER A 155 9.16 -3.35 -22.44
C SER A 155 8.25 -2.77 -21.36
N TYR A 156 7.23 -3.54 -20.96
CA TYR A 156 6.25 -3.14 -19.92
C TYR A 156 6.35 -4.00 -18.65
N GLY A 157 6.86 -5.23 -18.74
CA GLY A 157 6.99 -6.12 -17.58
C GLY A 157 8.21 -5.80 -16.72
N ASN A 158 8.12 -6.00 -15.39
CA ASN A 158 9.24 -5.81 -14.45
C ASN A 158 9.97 -4.47 -14.56
N ARG A 159 9.24 -3.37 -14.79
CA ARG A 159 9.78 -2.01 -14.86
C ARG A 159 9.93 -1.40 -13.48
N LEU A 160 11.07 -0.78 -13.19
CA LEU A 160 11.32 -0.14 -11.90
C LEU A 160 10.49 1.15 -11.72
N VAL A 161 10.27 1.54 -10.47
CA VAL A 161 9.63 2.82 -10.13
C VAL A 161 10.66 3.95 -10.17
N CYS A 162 10.66 4.72 -11.25
CA CYS A 162 11.59 5.81 -11.50
C CYS A 162 10.88 7.16 -11.64
N ASP A 163 11.60 8.22 -11.29
CA ASP A 163 11.33 9.59 -11.70
C ASP A 163 12.08 9.89 -13.00
N TRP A 164 11.57 10.80 -13.83
CA TRP A 164 12.15 11.13 -15.13
C TRP A 164 12.38 12.64 -15.24
N ASN A 165 13.57 13.03 -15.68
CA ASN A 165 13.87 14.44 -15.94
C ASN A 165 13.48 14.85 -17.38
N ASP A 166 13.66 16.14 -17.71
CA ASP A 166 13.33 16.69 -19.04
C ASP A 166 14.13 16.04 -20.19
N ASP A 167 15.33 15.51 -19.90
CA ASP A 167 16.17 14.76 -20.85
C ASP A 167 15.75 13.29 -21.00
N ASN A 168 14.61 12.87 -20.45
CA ASN A 168 14.15 11.47 -20.38
C ASN A 168 15.18 10.51 -19.71
N LYS A 169 15.99 11.00 -18.77
CA LYS A 169 16.83 10.17 -17.91
C LYS A 169 16.04 9.71 -16.69
N ALA A 170 16.10 8.41 -16.44
CA ALA A 170 15.49 7.79 -15.28
C ALA A 170 16.35 8.01 -14.02
N TRP A 171 15.68 8.29 -12.91
CA TRP A 171 16.23 8.24 -11.57
C TRP A 171 15.43 7.23 -10.75
N PHE A 172 16.06 6.13 -10.34
CA PHE A 172 15.41 5.11 -9.53
C PHE A 172 15.23 5.58 -8.09
N ARG A 173 14.00 5.50 -7.57
CA ARG A 173 13.65 5.85 -6.18
C ARG A 173 14.22 4.84 -5.19
N TRP A 174 15.53 4.84 -4.98
CA TRP A 174 16.22 3.75 -4.32
C TRP A 174 16.08 3.77 -2.79
N GLY A 175 15.58 4.85 -2.18
CA GLY A 175 15.32 4.97 -0.74
C GLY A 175 13.90 4.56 -0.29
N ASN A 176 13.00 4.25 -1.24
CA ASN A 176 11.67 3.72 -0.93
C ASN A 176 11.68 2.17 -0.83
N SER A 177 10.60 1.55 -0.33
CA SER A 177 10.49 0.08 -0.27
C SER A 177 9.95 -0.57 -1.55
N GLU A 178 9.37 0.20 -2.46
CA GLU A 178 8.81 -0.32 -3.72
C GLU A 178 9.94 -0.56 -4.74
N VAL A 179 9.85 -1.64 -5.50
CA VAL A 179 10.88 -2.01 -6.49
C VAL A 179 10.34 -1.80 -7.89
N TYR A 180 9.30 -2.55 -8.22
CA TYR A 180 8.66 -2.55 -9.53
C TYR A 180 7.33 -1.81 -9.49
N ARG A 181 6.92 -1.33 -10.67
CA ARG A 181 5.59 -0.83 -10.93
C ARG A 181 4.53 -1.94 -10.79
N LYS A 182 3.26 -1.54 -10.70
CA LYS A 182 2.15 -2.46 -10.40
C LYS A 182 1.81 -3.32 -11.62
N PHE A 183 1.86 -4.64 -11.44
CA PHE A 183 1.52 -5.67 -12.44
C PHE A 183 0.26 -5.33 -13.26
N PHE A 184 -0.86 -5.05 -12.59
CA PHE A 184 -2.14 -4.81 -13.25
C PHE A 184 -2.11 -3.63 -14.23
N SER A 185 -1.46 -2.53 -13.83
CA SER A 185 -1.38 -1.30 -14.65
C SER A 185 -0.55 -1.54 -15.91
N ASP A 186 0.62 -2.14 -15.76
CA ASP A 186 1.53 -2.33 -16.89
C ASP A 186 1.07 -3.47 -17.81
N TYR A 187 0.46 -4.52 -17.25
CA TYR A 187 -0.12 -5.62 -18.05
C TYR A 187 -1.32 -5.16 -18.85
N GLN A 188 -2.25 -4.38 -18.26
CA GLN A 188 -3.37 -3.79 -19.00
C GLN A 188 -2.88 -2.85 -20.11
N SER A 189 -1.86 -2.03 -19.83
CA SER A 189 -1.25 -1.14 -20.84
C SER A 189 -0.63 -1.94 -21.99
N PHE A 190 0.03 -3.05 -21.69
CA PHE A 190 0.57 -3.98 -22.68
C PHE A 190 -0.53 -4.63 -23.54
N LEU A 191 -1.66 -5.03 -22.94
CA LEU A 191 -2.79 -5.60 -23.68
C LEU A 191 -3.47 -4.57 -24.58
N GLN A 192 -3.68 -3.34 -24.08
CA GLN A 192 -4.41 -2.29 -24.81
C GLN A 192 -3.61 -1.64 -25.93
N ARG A 193 -2.27 -1.61 -25.86
CA ARG A 193 -1.43 -0.91 -26.84
C ARG A 193 -1.61 -1.45 -28.28
N PRO A 194 -1.50 -2.75 -28.54
CA PRO A 194 -1.73 -3.30 -29.88
C PRO A 194 -3.12 -2.99 -30.42
N ILE A 195 -4.15 -3.02 -29.55
CA ILE A 195 -5.54 -2.74 -29.93
C ILE A 195 -5.69 -1.28 -30.36
N LYS A 196 -5.20 -0.33 -29.56
CA LYS A 196 -5.26 1.11 -29.87
C LYS A 196 -4.52 1.48 -31.15
N ILE A 197 -3.37 0.86 -31.40
CA ILE A 197 -2.61 1.12 -32.64
C ILE A 197 -3.31 0.47 -33.83
N GLY A 198 -3.84 -0.75 -33.67
CA GLY A 198 -4.68 -1.39 -34.68
C GLY A 198 -5.87 -0.53 -35.08
N GLN A 199 -6.62 0.01 -34.09
CA GLN A 199 -7.74 0.93 -34.32
C GLN A 199 -7.33 2.15 -35.18
N LEU A 200 -6.24 2.81 -34.81
CA LEU A 200 -5.74 3.98 -35.54
C LEU A 200 -5.38 3.65 -36.99
N LEU A 201 -4.91 2.43 -37.27
CA LEU A 201 -4.60 1.98 -38.63
C LEU A 201 -5.86 1.67 -39.43
N VAL A 202 -6.84 0.99 -38.82
CA VAL A 202 -8.14 0.71 -39.45
C VAL A 202 -8.87 2.00 -39.85
N GLU A 203 -8.84 3.01 -38.98
CA GLU A 203 -9.42 4.33 -39.27
C GLU A 203 -8.70 5.06 -40.42
N GLN A 204 -7.41 4.76 -40.66
CA GLN A 204 -6.59 5.42 -41.67
C GLN A 204 -6.59 4.70 -43.03
N GLU A 205 -6.60 3.36 -43.07
CA GLU A 205 -6.44 2.56 -44.30
C GLU A 205 -7.74 2.08 -44.96
N GLN A 206 -8.93 2.41 -44.41
CA GLN A 206 -10.26 1.99 -44.89
C GLN A 206 -10.54 0.47 -44.98
N ASP A 207 -9.52 -0.40 -44.89
CA ASP A 207 -9.66 -1.87 -44.85
C ASP A 207 -9.23 -2.48 -43.51
N ALA A 208 -10.22 -2.85 -42.69
CA ALA A 208 -9.99 -3.51 -41.40
C ALA A 208 -9.44 -4.94 -41.51
N GLU A 209 -9.60 -5.58 -42.67
CA GLU A 209 -9.33 -7.02 -42.87
C GLU A 209 -7.84 -7.37 -43.05
N HIS A 210 -6.98 -6.37 -43.17
CA HIS A 210 -5.54 -6.58 -43.40
C HIS A 210 -4.65 -6.35 -42.18
N VAL A 211 -5.21 -6.00 -41.01
CA VAL A 211 -4.45 -5.71 -39.78
C VAL A 211 -4.56 -6.85 -38.77
N TYR A 212 -3.40 -7.36 -38.33
CA TYR A 212 -3.29 -8.52 -37.44
C TYR A 212 -2.39 -8.25 -36.24
N VAL A 213 -2.72 -8.88 -35.11
CA VAL A 213 -1.87 -8.94 -33.92
C VAL A 213 -1.24 -10.33 -33.82
N VAL A 214 0.09 -10.38 -33.79
CA VAL A 214 0.88 -11.61 -33.65
C VAL A 214 1.39 -11.75 -32.22
N ASN A 215 0.91 -12.77 -31.52
CA ASN A 215 1.31 -13.09 -30.15
C ASN A 215 2.41 -14.18 -30.16
N LEU A 216 3.51 -13.93 -29.47
CA LEU A 216 4.70 -14.79 -29.40
C LEU A 216 5.12 -15.01 -27.93
N ASP A 217 5.65 -16.19 -27.60
CA ASP A 217 6.05 -16.60 -26.23
C ASP A 217 7.48 -17.14 -26.24
N LEU A 218 8.32 -16.70 -25.29
CA LEU A 218 9.68 -17.22 -25.11
C LEU A 218 9.68 -18.45 -24.20
N SER A 219 10.36 -19.51 -24.64
CA SER A 219 10.46 -20.75 -23.85
C SER A 219 11.56 -20.64 -22.79
N LYS A 220 11.22 -20.98 -21.53
CA LYS A 220 12.16 -21.07 -20.40
C LYS A 220 13.04 -19.83 -20.28
N PHE A 221 12.41 -18.66 -20.37
CA PHE A 221 13.07 -17.39 -20.58
C PHE A 221 14.20 -17.12 -19.58
N TYR A 222 13.93 -17.21 -18.27
CA TYR A 222 14.94 -16.96 -17.24
C TYR A 222 16.08 -17.98 -17.25
N ASP A 223 15.79 -19.24 -17.53
CA ASP A 223 16.78 -20.33 -17.50
C ASP A 223 17.77 -20.24 -18.67
N ASN A 224 17.35 -19.65 -19.79
CA ASN A 224 18.13 -19.49 -21.02
C ASN A 224 19.00 -18.22 -21.06
N ILE A 225 19.02 -17.41 -20.00
CA ILE A 225 19.84 -16.19 -19.95
C ILE A 225 21.31 -16.53 -19.70
N ASP A 226 22.19 -16.12 -20.62
CA ASP A 226 23.65 -16.21 -20.44
C ASP A 226 24.15 -15.05 -19.58
N ARG A 227 24.66 -15.39 -18.38
CA ARG A 227 25.17 -14.43 -17.40
C ARG A 227 26.41 -13.67 -17.88
N GLY A 228 27.26 -14.30 -18.69
CA GLY A 228 28.44 -13.65 -19.28
C GLY A 228 28.06 -12.60 -20.32
N VAL A 229 27.06 -12.90 -21.16
CA VAL A 229 26.48 -11.92 -22.10
C VAL A 229 25.77 -10.80 -21.35
N LEU A 230 25.03 -11.11 -20.29
CA LEU A 230 24.38 -10.11 -19.43
C LEU A 230 25.41 -9.11 -18.85
N ILE A 231 26.52 -9.57 -18.30
CA ILE A 231 27.58 -8.69 -17.77
C ILE A 231 28.10 -7.75 -18.86
N LYS A 232 28.37 -8.27 -20.08
CA LYS A 232 28.84 -7.46 -21.21
C LYS A 232 27.82 -6.37 -21.59
N ARG A 233 26.53 -6.71 -21.63
CA ARG A 233 25.47 -5.73 -21.93
C ARG A 233 25.33 -4.67 -20.86
N LEU A 234 25.34 -5.05 -19.58
CA LEU A 234 25.28 -4.11 -18.47
C LEU A 234 26.49 -3.16 -18.47
N LYS A 235 27.70 -3.67 -18.75
CA LYS A 235 28.90 -2.84 -18.95
C LYS A 235 28.71 -1.81 -20.06
N ASN A 236 28.16 -2.24 -21.20
CA ASN A 236 27.91 -1.37 -22.35
C ASN A 236 26.84 -0.30 -22.05
N ILE A 237 25.72 -0.68 -21.43
CA ILE A 237 24.66 0.24 -21.00
C ILE A 237 25.22 1.27 -20.03
N SER A 238 25.94 0.80 -19.01
CA SER A 238 26.58 1.65 -18.01
C SER A 238 27.58 2.64 -18.63
N LYS A 239 28.39 2.18 -19.61
CA LYS A 239 29.34 3.05 -20.32
C LYS A 239 28.63 4.13 -21.13
N LYS A 240 27.57 3.76 -21.87
CA LYS A 240 26.78 4.70 -22.68
C LYS A 240 26.07 5.76 -21.83
N PHE A 241 25.67 5.40 -20.60
CA PHE A 241 25.07 6.34 -19.65
C PHE A 241 26.07 7.36 -19.07
N GLY A 242 27.37 7.11 -19.21
CA GLY A 242 28.44 8.00 -18.72
C GLY A 242 29.07 7.58 -17.39
N HIS A 243 28.86 6.33 -16.94
CA HIS A 243 29.55 5.81 -15.74
C HIS A 243 30.99 5.38 -16.05
N ASN A 244 31.89 5.68 -15.12
CA ASN A 244 33.26 5.16 -15.13
C ASN A 244 33.25 3.63 -14.97
N GLN A 245 34.17 2.96 -15.66
CA GLN A 245 34.33 1.50 -15.52
C GLN A 245 35.14 1.19 -14.27
N CYS A 246 34.53 0.48 -13.31
CA CYS A 246 35.19 0.02 -12.10
C CYS A 246 35.40 -1.50 -12.14
N ASP A 247 36.64 -1.94 -12.37
CA ASP A 247 36.94 -3.38 -12.45
C ASP A 247 36.62 -4.12 -11.16
N MET A 248 36.85 -3.48 -10.00
CA MET A 248 36.51 -4.05 -8.69
C MET A 248 35.00 -4.30 -8.55
N PHE A 249 34.15 -3.38 -9.05
CA PHE A 249 32.70 -3.58 -9.05
C PHE A 249 32.33 -4.77 -9.93
N TRP A 250 32.80 -4.83 -11.18
CA TRP A 250 32.44 -5.88 -12.11
C TRP A 250 32.98 -7.26 -11.70
N ASN A 251 34.16 -7.32 -11.09
CA ASN A 251 34.75 -8.53 -10.51
C ASN A 251 33.96 -9.05 -9.30
N ARG A 252 33.28 -8.17 -8.57
CA ARG A 252 32.37 -8.57 -7.48
C ARG A 252 30.99 -8.92 -8.04
N PHE A 253 30.48 -8.15 -8.99
CA PHE A 253 29.21 -8.40 -9.66
C PHE A 253 29.16 -9.78 -10.32
N SER A 254 30.24 -10.20 -10.99
CA SER A 254 30.33 -11.55 -11.58
C SER A 254 30.16 -12.66 -10.54
N LYS A 255 30.66 -12.46 -9.31
CA LYS A 255 30.47 -13.39 -8.18
C LYS A 255 29.07 -13.32 -7.58
N ILE A 256 28.41 -12.15 -7.59
CA ILE A 256 27.05 -11.95 -7.07
C ILE A 256 26.01 -12.67 -7.94
N ILE A 257 26.27 -12.81 -9.24
CA ILE A 257 25.35 -13.47 -10.17
C ILE A 257 25.74 -14.93 -10.46
N ASP A 258 26.77 -15.47 -9.81
CA ASP A 258 27.20 -16.87 -9.97
C ASP A 258 26.41 -17.82 -9.07
N TRP A 259 25.08 -17.84 -9.21
CA TRP A 259 24.22 -18.72 -8.41
C TRP A 259 24.38 -20.18 -8.83
N GLN A 260 24.45 -21.06 -7.83
CA GLN A 260 24.66 -22.49 -8.01
C GLN A 260 23.62 -23.27 -7.19
N TRP A 261 22.97 -24.24 -7.81
CA TRP A 261 22.03 -25.14 -7.13
C TRP A 261 22.75 -26.08 -6.16
N SER A 262 22.03 -26.56 -5.14
CA SER A 262 22.55 -27.59 -4.25
C SER A 262 22.70 -28.92 -5.00
N SER A 263 23.67 -29.75 -4.62
CA SER A 263 23.89 -31.06 -5.27
C SER A 263 22.69 -31.99 -5.09
N LYS A 264 22.02 -31.93 -3.94
CA LYS A 264 20.80 -32.70 -3.64
C LYS A 264 19.65 -32.30 -4.56
N ASP A 265 19.46 -31.00 -4.78
CA ASP A 265 18.39 -30.50 -5.65
C ASP A 265 18.66 -30.78 -7.12
N LEU A 266 19.93 -30.74 -7.56
CA LEU A 266 20.32 -31.15 -8.91
C LEU A 266 20.01 -32.63 -9.16
N GLN A 267 20.32 -33.51 -8.20
CA GLN A 267 19.98 -34.92 -8.28
C GLN A 267 18.46 -35.14 -8.30
N PHE A 268 17.74 -34.51 -7.36
CA PHE A 268 16.28 -34.58 -7.32
C PHE A 268 15.65 -34.10 -8.62
N ALA A 269 16.12 -32.99 -9.18
CA ALA A 269 15.58 -32.44 -10.42
C ALA A 269 15.87 -33.35 -11.62
N ALA A 270 17.09 -33.89 -11.73
CA ALA A 270 17.46 -34.83 -12.78
C ALA A 270 16.60 -36.11 -12.75
N SER A 271 16.35 -36.67 -11.56
CA SER A 271 15.51 -37.86 -11.39
C SER A 271 14.02 -37.65 -11.73
N ASN A 272 13.56 -36.40 -11.83
CA ASN A 272 12.15 -36.05 -12.04
C ASN A 272 11.94 -35.22 -13.32
N SER A 273 12.90 -35.21 -14.25
CA SER A 273 12.85 -34.41 -15.49
C SER A 273 12.62 -32.91 -15.27
N ILE A 274 12.95 -32.38 -14.09
CA ILE A 274 12.86 -30.96 -13.78
C ILE A 274 14.14 -30.29 -14.28
N ILE A 275 13.99 -29.35 -15.20
CA ILE A 275 15.14 -28.70 -15.83
C ILE A 275 15.61 -27.55 -14.94
N LEU A 276 16.83 -27.67 -14.42
CA LEU A 276 17.54 -26.61 -13.72
C LEU A 276 18.69 -26.10 -14.59
N ALA A 277 18.75 -24.78 -14.80
CA ALA A 277 19.91 -24.17 -15.43
C ALA A 277 21.10 -24.23 -14.45
N SER A 278 22.01 -25.19 -14.69
CA SER A 278 23.27 -25.29 -13.94
C SER A 278 24.30 -24.33 -14.53
N GLY A 279 24.83 -23.40 -13.72
CA GLY A 279 25.83 -22.42 -14.15
C GLY A 279 25.35 -21.34 -15.14
N LYS A 280 24.07 -21.32 -15.51
CA LYS A 280 23.42 -20.34 -16.41
C LYS A 280 22.06 -19.91 -15.86
N GLY A 281 21.42 -18.92 -16.50
CA GLY A 281 20.07 -18.47 -16.17
C GLY A 281 19.95 -17.58 -14.92
N LEU A 282 18.79 -16.98 -14.73
CA LEU A 282 18.47 -16.15 -13.57
C LEU A 282 17.51 -16.90 -12.62
N PRO A 283 17.75 -16.89 -11.29
CA PRO A 283 16.87 -17.59 -10.34
C PRO A 283 15.44 -17.04 -10.37
N GLN A 284 14.46 -17.93 -10.55
CA GLN A 284 13.04 -17.59 -10.52
C GLN A 284 12.60 -17.44 -9.06
N GLY A 285 12.49 -16.20 -8.57
CA GLY A 285 12.29 -15.88 -7.15
C GLY A 285 13.26 -14.82 -6.60
N LEU A 286 14.32 -14.51 -7.35
CA LEU A 286 15.20 -13.39 -7.04
C LEU A 286 14.52 -12.05 -7.37
N VAL A 287 14.60 -11.09 -6.46
CA VAL A 287 13.99 -9.75 -6.60
C VAL A 287 14.48 -9.06 -7.87
N SER A 288 15.77 -9.09 -8.18
CA SER A 288 16.37 -8.40 -9.32
C SER A 288 16.36 -9.19 -10.65
N SER A 289 15.81 -10.41 -10.68
CA SER A 289 15.78 -11.22 -11.92
C SER A 289 15.02 -10.54 -13.06
N GLY A 290 13.88 -9.92 -12.77
CA GLY A 290 13.08 -9.21 -13.78
C GLY A 290 13.86 -8.06 -14.43
N PHE A 291 14.52 -7.24 -13.60
CA PHE A 291 15.40 -6.16 -14.05
C PHE A 291 16.56 -6.67 -14.93
N PHE A 292 17.28 -7.69 -14.48
CA PHE A 292 18.40 -8.25 -15.25
C PHE A 292 17.94 -8.88 -16.57
N ALA A 293 16.77 -9.53 -16.59
CA ALA A 293 16.20 -10.10 -17.80
C ALA A 293 15.82 -9.02 -18.83
N ASN A 294 15.29 -7.88 -18.38
CA ASN A 294 15.02 -6.75 -19.26
C ASN A 294 16.31 -6.10 -19.80
N ALA A 295 17.32 -5.90 -18.95
CA ALA A 295 18.63 -5.42 -19.38
C ALA A 295 19.26 -6.34 -20.44
N TYR A 296 19.05 -7.67 -20.30
CA TYR A 296 19.47 -8.64 -21.29
C TYR A 296 18.75 -8.45 -22.63
N MET A 297 17.44 -8.23 -22.64
CA MET A 297 16.63 -8.11 -23.86
C MET A 297 16.73 -6.75 -24.57
N SER A 298 17.28 -5.72 -23.91
CA SER A 298 17.33 -4.34 -24.43
C SER A 298 17.89 -4.20 -25.85
N SER A 299 18.91 -4.98 -26.24
CA SER A 299 19.47 -4.91 -27.60
C SER A 299 18.51 -5.48 -28.66
N PHE A 300 17.81 -6.55 -28.33
CA PHE A 300 16.80 -7.16 -29.19
C PHE A 300 15.56 -6.26 -29.33
N ASP A 301 15.09 -5.72 -28.20
CA ASP A 301 13.92 -4.82 -28.19
C ASP A 301 14.18 -3.60 -29.08
N LYS A 302 15.39 -3.03 -29.03
CA LYS A 302 15.81 -1.91 -29.87
C LYS A 302 15.87 -2.27 -31.35
N GLU A 303 16.35 -3.46 -31.69
CA GLU A 303 16.47 -3.89 -33.08
C GLU A 303 15.10 -4.08 -33.73
N ILE A 304 14.18 -4.82 -33.09
CA ILE A 304 12.80 -4.94 -33.60
C ILE A 304 12.13 -3.57 -33.66
N GLY A 305 12.35 -2.75 -32.63
CA GLY A 305 11.85 -1.38 -32.57
C GLY A 305 12.28 -0.50 -33.74
N SER A 306 13.46 -0.74 -34.32
CA SER A 306 13.98 -0.01 -35.48
C SER A 306 13.32 -0.40 -36.81
N MET A 307 12.65 -1.56 -36.84
CA MET A 307 11.91 -2.07 -38.01
C MET A 307 10.46 -1.56 -38.07
N ILE A 308 9.99 -0.84 -37.03
CA ILE A 308 8.64 -0.28 -36.97
C ILE A 308 8.47 0.79 -38.04
N GLY A 309 7.35 0.73 -38.77
CA GLY A 309 7.01 1.61 -39.90
C GLY A 309 7.62 1.17 -41.23
N GLY A 310 8.30 0.02 -41.28
CA GLY A 310 8.90 -0.52 -42.50
C GLY A 310 8.35 -1.90 -42.89
N GLU A 311 8.56 -2.27 -44.15
CA GLU A 311 8.28 -3.61 -44.65
C GLU A 311 9.30 -4.61 -44.07
N LEU A 312 8.79 -5.71 -43.50
CA LEU A 312 9.63 -6.77 -42.97
C LEU A 312 10.33 -7.51 -44.12
N PRO A 313 11.55 -8.04 -43.90
CA PRO A 313 12.29 -8.80 -44.91
C PRO A 313 11.71 -10.22 -45.08
N ILE A 314 10.46 -10.29 -45.52
CA ILE A 314 9.60 -11.46 -45.61
C ILE A 314 8.75 -11.33 -46.88
N SER A 315 8.54 -12.44 -47.60
CA SER A 315 7.64 -12.49 -48.76
C SER A 315 6.19 -12.19 -48.38
N GLY A 316 5.54 -11.24 -49.06
CA GLY A 316 4.11 -10.97 -48.93
C GLY A 316 3.72 -9.59 -48.39
N GLY A 317 4.54 -8.55 -48.59
CA GLY A 317 4.14 -7.16 -48.29
C GLY A 317 3.83 -6.92 -46.82
N VAL A 318 4.54 -7.58 -45.89
CA VAL A 318 4.21 -7.51 -44.45
C VAL A 318 4.85 -6.28 -43.82
N VAL A 319 4.05 -5.33 -43.39
CA VAL A 319 4.52 -4.11 -42.70
C VAL A 319 4.41 -4.28 -41.19
N LEU A 320 5.45 -3.89 -40.44
CA LEU A 320 5.43 -3.88 -38.97
C LEU A 320 5.03 -2.49 -38.47
N HIS A 321 3.89 -2.38 -37.80
CA HIS A 321 3.38 -1.09 -37.28
C HIS A 321 3.67 -0.87 -35.80
N ASP A 322 3.76 -1.93 -34.99
CA ASP A 322 4.13 -1.82 -33.59
C ASP A 322 4.74 -3.10 -33.01
N TYR A 323 5.51 -2.93 -31.94
CA TYR A 323 6.08 -4.00 -31.13
C TYR A 323 6.03 -3.66 -29.64
N CYS A 324 5.58 -4.60 -28.81
CA CYS A 324 5.70 -4.51 -27.36
C CYS A 324 5.94 -5.88 -26.69
N ARG A 325 6.54 -5.85 -25.49
CA ARG A 325 6.93 -7.03 -24.72
C ARG A 325 6.56 -6.90 -23.24
N TYR A 326 5.99 -7.97 -22.69
CA TYR A 326 5.80 -8.17 -21.26
C TYR A 326 6.55 -9.42 -20.80
N VAL A 327 7.76 -9.25 -20.27
CA VAL A 327 8.65 -10.36 -19.87
C VAL A 327 8.92 -11.29 -21.07
N ASP A 328 8.32 -12.48 -21.11
CA ASP A 328 8.44 -13.52 -22.13
C ASP A 328 7.35 -13.45 -23.22
N ASP A 329 6.28 -12.67 -23.00
CA ASP A 329 5.20 -12.44 -23.95
C ASP A 329 5.52 -11.26 -24.87
N LEU A 330 5.47 -11.47 -26.19
CA LEU A 330 5.73 -10.46 -27.23
C LEU A 330 4.48 -10.29 -28.10
N ARG A 331 4.17 -9.06 -28.49
CA ARG A 331 3.09 -8.73 -29.44
C ARG A 331 3.61 -7.85 -30.57
N LEU A 332 3.22 -8.16 -31.79
CA LEU A 332 3.50 -7.37 -32.99
C LEU A 332 2.18 -6.98 -33.65
N VAL A 333 2.05 -5.74 -34.09
CA VAL A 333 0.95 -5.28 -34.96
C VAL A 333 1.48 -5.22 -36.39
N ILE A 334 0.85 -5.96 -37.29
CA ILE A 334 1.28 -6.05 -38.69
C ILE A 334 0.12 -5.77 -39.64
N SER A 335 0.40 -5.28 -40.84
CA SER A 335 -0.52 -5.34 -41.96
C SER A 335 0.04 -6.19 -43.10
N THR A 336 -0.84 -6.87 -43.85
CA THR A 336 -0.44 -7.67 -45.02
C THR A 336 -1.61 -7.85 -45.99
N GLU A 337 -1.31 -7.72 -47.28
CA GLU A 337 -2.22 -8.03 -48.39
C GLU A 337 -2.25 -9.55 -48.71
N ASN A 338 -1.46 -10.36 -47.99
CA ASN A 338 -1.33 -11.78 -48.25
C ASN A 338 -2.41 -12.59 -47.51
N GLU A 339 -3.28 -13.26 -48.27
CA GLU A 339 -4.34 -14.14 -47.73
C GLU A 339 -3.79 -15.35 -46.94
N ASN A 340 -2.51 -15.73 -47.12
CA ASN A 340 -1.91 -16.88 -46.43
C ASN A 340 -1.33 -16.51 -45.05
N VAL A 341 -2.21 -16.33 -44.07
CA VAL A 341 -1.87 -16.03 -42.66
C VAL A 341 -0.92 -17.08 -42.03
N TYR A 342 -1.03 -18.36 -42.41
CA TYR A 342 -0.12 -19.41 -41.92
C TYR A 342 1.31 -19.26 -42.46
N GLY A 343 1.46 -18.84 -43.71
CA GLY A 343 2.74 -18.50 -44.32
C GLY A 343 3.42 -17.34 -43.60
N VAL A 344 2.65 -16.28 -43.32
CA VAL A 344 3.08 -15.10 -42.56
C VAL A 344 3.53 -15.51 -41.15
N LYS A 345 2.74 -16.34 -40.44
CA LYS A 345 3.10 -16.91 -39.13
C LYS A 345 4.48 -17.57 -39.13
N ARG A 346 4.73 -18.48 -40.08
CA ARG A 346 6.01 -19.20 -40.18
C ARG A 346 7.17 -18.27 -40.53
N ALA A 347 6.94 -17.26 -41.35
CA ALA A 347 7.98 -16.31 -41.71
C ALA A 347 8.36 -15.38 -40.54
N ILE A 348 7.38 -14.86 -39.80
CA ILE A 348 7.62 -14.07 -38.59
C ILE A 348 8.36 -14.90 -37.54
N GLN A 349 7.96 -16.16 -37.33
CA GLN A 349 8.68 -17.06 -36.42
C GLN A 349 10.15 -17.23 -36.81
N ARG A 350 10.45 -17.36 -38.11
CA ARG A 350 11.84 -17.47 -38.62
C ARG A 350 12.61 -16.16 -38.40
N LEU A 351 12.02 -15.03 -38.72
CA LEU A 351 12.62 -13.72 -38.52
C LEU A 351 12.95 -13.48 -37.04
N VAL A 352 11.98 -13.64 -36.15
CA VAL A 352 12.15 -13.43 -34.71
C VAL A 352 13.19 -14.40 -34.14
N ARG A 353 13.20 -15.67 -34.56
CA ARG A 353 14.24 -16.63 -34.15
C ARG A 353 15.66 -16.19 -34.55
N ARG A 354 15.82 -15.63 -35.76
CA ARG A 354 17.09 -15.08 -36.22
C ARG A 354 17.51 -13.89 -35.34
N LEU A 355 16.61 -12.93 -35.14
CA LEU A 355 16.87 -11.74 -34.32
C LEU A 355 17.16 -12.10 -32.86
N LEU A 356 16.47 -13.08 -32.28
CA LEU A 356 16.75 -13.57 -30.93
C LEU A 356 18.18 -14.12 -30.84
N LYS A 357 18.63 -14.94 -31.79
CA LYS A 357 19.99 -15.50 -31.76
C LYS A 357 21.08 -14.43 -31.88
N GLU A 358 20.84 -13.42 -32.71
CA GLU A 358 21.79 -12.34 -33.01
C GLU A 358 21.84 -11.29 -31.90
N TYR A 359 20.67 -10.81 -31.46
CA TYR A 359 20.56 -9.64 -30.58
C TYR A 359 20.15 -9.94 -29.13
N ALA A 360 19.49 -11.08 -28.85
CA ALA A 360 19.16 -11.50 -27.47
C ALA A 360 20.19 -12.52 -26.93
N GLY A 361 20.46 -13.61 -27.62
CA GLY A 361 21.50 -14.57 -27.24
C GLY A 361 21.20 -15.97 -27.78
N LYS A 362 22.25 -16.78 -27.94
CA LYS A 362 22.19 -18.08 -28.63
C LYS A 362 21.22 -19.08 -28.00
N ASP A 363 21.05 -19.01 -26.68
CA ASP A 363 20.25 -19.96 -25.89
C ASP A 363 18.76 -19.56 -25.77
N ILE A 364 18.39 -18.31 -26.13
CA ILE A 364 17.00 -17.85 -26.09
C ILE A 364 16.19 -18.48 -27.24
N LYS A 365 15.04 -19.07 -26.91
CA LYS A 365 14.21 -19.82 -27.87
C LYS A 365 12.77 -19.34 -27.87
N LEU A 366 12.21 -19.23 -29.07
CA LEU A 366 10.78 -18.96 -29.29
C LEU A 366 9.97 -20.27 -29.17
N ASN A 367 8.85 -20.21 -28.46
CA ASN A 367 7.87 -21.28 -28.40
C ASN A 367 6.94 -21.25 -29.61
N SER A 368 7.22 -22.07 -30.63
CA SER A 368 6.43 -22.07 -31.87
C SER A 368 5.03 -22.62 -31.73
N LYS A 369 4.78 -23.53 -30.78
CA LYS A 369 3.43 -24.10 -30.54
C LYS A 369 2.47 -23.01 -30.03
N LYS A 370 2.97 -22.04 -29.26
CA LYS A 370 2.17 -20.97 -28.65
C LYS A 370 1.98 -19.71 -29.49
N THR A 371 2.57 -19.63 -30.69
CA THR A 371 2.37 -18.45 -31.54
C THR A 371 0.95 -18.37 -32.06
N LYS A 372 0.29 -17.22 -31.89
CA LYS A 372 -1.07 -16.96 -32.38
C LYS A 372 -1.09 -15.71 -33.27
N ILE A 373 -1.98 -15.68 -34.27
CA ILE A 373 -2.27 -14.48 -35.08
C ILE A 373 -3.77 -14.27 -34.98
N THR A 374 -4.19 -13.04 -34.67
CA THR A 374 -5.60 -12.66 -34.48
C THR A 374 -5.87 -11.37 -35.26
N ALA A 375 -6.98 -11.31 -35.99
CA ALA A 375 -7.39 -10.11 -36.70
C ALA A 375 -7.83 -9.02 -35.71
N ILE A 376 -7.63 -7.75 -36.05
CA ILE A 376 -8.01 -6.64 -35.14
C ILE A 376 -9.53 -6.55 -34.94
N SER A 377 -10.31 -6.89 -35.96
CA SER A 377 -11.79 -6.92 -35.92
C SER A 377 -12.34 -7.89 -34.87
N ASP A 378 -11.64 -9.00 -34.61
CA ASP A 378 -12.04 -9.96 -33.58
C ASP A 378 -11.76 -9.44 -32.15
N LEU A 379 -10.73 -8.61 -32.00
CA LEU A 379 -10.25 -8.05 -30.73
C LEU A 379 -11.03 -6.79 -30.31
N ASP A 380 -11.49 -5.99 -31.27
CA ASP A 380 -12.09 -4.67 -31.05
C ASP A 380 -13.60 -4.67 -30.81
N ASN A 381 -14.16 -5.81 -30.39
CA ASN A 381 -15.59 -5.90 -30.11
C ASN A 381 -15.94 -5.25 -28.75
N SER A 382 -16.96 -4.40 -28.72
CA SER A 382 -17.53 -3.82 -27.49
C SER A 382 -17.98 -4.90 -26.47
N GLY A 383 -18.21 -6.12 -26.96
CA GLY A 383 -18.51 -7.30 -26.17
C GLY A 383 -17.30 -8.11 -25.68
N SER A 384 -16.05 -7.69 -25.95
CA SER A 384 -14.83 -8.44 -25.59
C SER A 384 -14.71 -8.69 -24.09
N MET A 385 -14.06 -9.79 -23.71
CA MET A 385 -13.87 -10.16 -22.30
C MET A 385 -13.12 -9.07 -21.51
N ALA A 386 -12.14 -8.40 -22.11
CA ALA A 386 -11.40 -7.31 -21.49
C ALA A 386 -12.30 -6.10 -21.15
N ASN A 387 -13.18 -5.70 -22.07
CA ASN A 387 -14.12 -4.60 -21.83
C ASN A 387 -15.15 -4.96 -20.74
N ARG A 388 -15.66 -6.20 -20.73
CA ARG A 388 -16.57 -6.67 -19.67
C ARG A 388 -15.92 -6.63 -18.28
N ILE A 389 -14.65 -7.03 -18.18
CA ILE A 389 -13.88 -6.97 -16.93
C ILE A 389 -13.69 -5.53 -16.48
N ASP A 390 -13.38 -4.62 -17.39
CA ASP A 390 -13.20 -3.19 -17.07
C ASP A 390 -14.53 -2.56 -16.57
N ILE A 391 -15.68 -2.92 -17.16
CA ILE A 391 -17.01 -2.50 -16.69
C ILE A 391 -17.28 -3.04 -15.28
N LEU A 392 -17.14 -4.35 -15.06
CA LEU A 392 -17.33 -4.97 -13.74
C LEU A 392 -16.41 -4.35 -12.68
N GLN A 393 -15.17 -4.07 -13.05
CA GLN A 393 -14.22 -3.39 -12.17
C GLN A 393 -14.65 -1.94 -11.88
N GLY A 394 -15.18 -1.23 -12.85
CA GLY A 394 -15.76 0.11 -12.68
C GLY A 394 -16.96 0.14 -11.73
N GLU A 395 -17.81 -0.87 -11.78
CA GLU A 395 -18.96 -1.01 -10.87
C GLU A 395 -18.50 -1.31 -9.45
N LEU A 396 -17.68 -2.36 -9.26
CA LEU A 396 -17.20 -2.82 -7.95
C LEU A 396 -16.17 -1.90 -7.28
N SER A 397 -15.51 -1.02 -8.04
CA SER A 397 -14.53 -0.06 -7.49
C SER A 397 -15.18 1.08 -6.69
N GLY A 398 -16.47 1.35 -6.91
CA GLY A 398 -17.23 2.35 -6.16
C GLY A 398 -17.87 1.81 -4.87
N PRO A 399 -18.73 2.62 -4.22
CA PRO A 399 -19.76 2.11 -3.32
C PRO A 399 -20.59 1.07 -4.08
N ALA A 400 -20.78 -0.14 -3.56
CA ALA A 400 -21.58 -1.17 -4.20
C ALA A 400 -22.68 -1.61 -3.23
N ASP A 401 -23.92 -1.30 -3.57
CA ASP A 401 -25.11 -1.73 -2.83
C ASP A 401 -25.46 -3.19 -3.16
N ARG A 402 -26.54 -3.69 -2.56
CA ARG A 402 -26.94 -5.10 -2.66
C ARG A 402 -27.16 -5.54 -4.11
N ASP A 403 -27.88 -4.73 -4.90
CA ASP A 403 -28.21 -5.04 -6.29
C ASP A 403 -26.95 -5.14 -7.17
N VAL A 404 -26.01 -4.20 -7.00
CA VAL A 404 -24.72 -4.25 -7.73
C VAL A 404 -23.92 -5.49 -7.33
N LEU A 405 -23.91 -5.85 -6.05
CA LEU A 405 -23.20 -7.03 -5.55
C LEU A 405 -23.80 -8.33 -6.10
N ASP A 406 -25.13 -8.46 -6.14
CA ASP A 406 -25.82 -9.65 -6.63
C ASP A 406 -25.64 -9.84 -8.14
N ASN A 407 -25.82 -8.78 -8.93
CA ASN A 407 -25.62 -8.81 -10.38
C ASN A 407 -24.17 -9.13 -10.76
N SER A 408 -23.21 -8.55 -10.04
CA SER A 408 -21.79 -8.81 -10.26
C SER A 408 -21.40 -10.25 -9.89
N SER A 409 -21.98 -10.81 -8.83
CA SER A 409 -21.69 -12.18 -8.39
C SER A 409 -22.01 -13.20 -9.48
N GLY A 410 -23.21 -13.13 -10.07
CA GLY A 410 -23.62 -14.05 -11.13
C GLY A 410 -22.68 -14.05 -12.33
N THR A 411 -22.23 -12.86 -12.76
CA THR A 411 -21.28 -12.72 -13.87
C THR A 411 -19.91 -13.31 -13.53
N LEU A 412 -19.40 -13.04 -12.33
CA LEU A 412 -18.10 -13.55 -11.88
C LEU A 412 -18.11 -15.06 -11.66
N GLU A 413 -19.22 -15.62 -11.19
CA GLU A 413 -19.39 -17.08 -11.09
C GLU A 413 -19.34 -17.74 -12.47
N GLY A 414 -19.91 -17.11 -13.51
CA GLY A 414 -19.78 -17.57 -14.90
C GLY A 414 -18.32 -17.66 -15.35
N LEU A 415 -17.46 -16.72 -14.93
CA LEU A 415 -16.02 -16.74 -15.26
C LEU A 415 -15.26 -17.91 -14.64
N LEU A 416 -15.76 -18.52 -13.56
CA LEU A 416 -15.13 -19.70 -12.95
C LEU A 416 -15.28 -20.96 -13.82
N SER A 417 -16.32 -20.99 -14.66
CA SER A 417 -16.63 -22.11 -15.54
C SER A 417 -15.96 -22.02 -16.91
N VAL A 418 -15.25 -20.92 -17.21
CA VAL A 418 -14.52 -20.76 -18.48
C VAL A 418 -13.37 -21.76 -18.51
N GLU A 419 -13.33 -22.56 -19.57
CA GLU A 419 -12.29 -23.56 -19.84
C GLU A 419 -11.51 -23.19 -21.10
N ASN A 420 -10.31 -23.77 -21.25
CA ASN A 420 -9.64 -23.72 -22.55
C ASN A 420 -10.35 -24.71 -23.46
N GLU A 421 -10.86 -24.25 -24.60
CA GLU A 421 -11.32 -25.17 -25.64
C GLU A 421 -10.10 -25.83 -26.31
N ASP A 422 -9.91 -27.12 -26.06
CA ASP A 422 -8.91 -27.96 -26.74
C ASP A 422 -9.43 -28.34 -28.14
N LEU A 423 -9.59 -27.34 -29.02
CA LEU A 423 -9.95 -27.58 -30.43
C LEU A 423 -8.74 -28.16 -31.19
N PRO A 424 -8.92 -29.19 -32.03
CA PRO A 424 -7.82 -29.83 -32.75
C PRO A 424 -7.16 -28.87 -33.75
N ASP A 425 -5.84 -29.01 -33.95
CA ASP A 425 -5.12 -28.32 -35.01
C ASP A 425 -5.31 -29.07 -36.33
N LEU A 426 -6.32 -28.65 -37.10
CA LEU A 426 -6.62 -29.21 -38.42
C LEU A 426 -5.58 -28.77 -39.47
N THR A 427 -5.41 -29.58 -40.52
CA THR A 427 -4.52 -29.24 -41.64
C THR A 427 -5.10 -28.07 -42.46
N PRO A 428 -4.27 -27.29 -43.18
CA PRO A 428 -4.72 -26.14 -43.97
C PRO A 428 -5.78 -26.44 -45.04
N HIS A 429 -5.95 -27.72 -45.39
CA HIS A 429 -6.88 -28.19 -46.42
C HIS A 429 -8.07 -28.98 -45.84
N HIS A 430 -8.20 -29.04 -44.51
CA HIS A 430 -9.31 -29.74 -43.87
C HIS A 430 -10.62 -28.97 -44.06
N GLN A 431 -11.70 -29.65 -44.41
CA GLN A 431 -13.00 -29.02 -44.72
C GLN A 431 -13.58 -28.24 -43.53
N ASP A 432 -13.39 -28.75 -42.31
CA ASP A 432 -13.84 -28.10 -41.08
C ASP A 432 -12.87 -27.03 -40.51
N LEU A 433 -11.77 -26.71 -41.20
CA LEU A 433 -10.83 -25.69 -40.74
C LEU A 433 -11.51 -24.32 -40.54
N PRO A 434 -12.40 -23.84 -41.43
CA PRO A 434 -13.13 -22.59 -41.21
C PRO A 434 -14.02 -22.64 -39.95
N LEU A 435 -14.62 -23.79 -39.62
CA LEU A 435 -15.42 -23.96 -38.40
C LEU A 435 -14.56 -23.90 -37.14
N VAL A 436 -13.39 -24.55 -37.16
CA VAL A 436 -12.43 -24.46 -36.04
C VAL A 436 -11.86 -23.04 -35.90
N GLN A 437 -11.70 -22.30 -37.00
CA GLN A 437 -11.30 -20.90 -36.97
C GLN A 437 -12.40 -20.00 -36.39
N LEU A 438 -13.65 -20.21 -36.79
CA LEU A 438 -14.81 -19.52 -36.21
C LEU A 438 -14.96 -19.80 -34.71
N ALA A 439 -14.68 -21.02 -34.25
CA ALA A 439 -14.73 -21.41 -32.84
C ALA A 439 -13.54 -20.89 -32.00
N LYS A 440 -12.42 -20.52 -32.64
CA LYS A 440 -11.28 -19.85 -31.99
C LYS A 440 -11.51 -18.34 -31.81
N PHE A 441 -12.76 -17.94 -31.55
CA PHE A 441 -13.12 -16.57 -31.21
C PHE A 441 -12.76 -16.30 -29.74
N ASP A 442 -11.98 -15.25 -29.51
CA ASP A 442 -11.72 -14.65 -28.20
C ASP A 442 -11.06 -15.53 -27.12
N HIS A 443 -9.75 -15.33 -26.90
CA HIS A 443 -9.15 -15.46 -25.56
C HIS A 443 -7.98 -14.48 -25.42
N ASP A 444 -8.28 -13.19 -25.38
CA ASP A 444 -7.29 -12.16 -25.06
C ASP A 444 -6.64 -12.36 -23.68
N ILE A 445 -7.37 -13.03 -22.79
CA ILE A 445 -6.99 -13.30 -21.40
C ILE A 445 -7.06 -14.81 -21.16
N ARG A 446 -6.01 -15.37 -20.57
CA ARG A 446 -5.96 -16.79 -20.21
C ARG A 446 -7.04 -17.15 -19.16
N PRO A 447 -7.73 -18.30 -19.26
CA PRO A 447 -8.76 -18.71 -18.30
C PRO A 447 -8.28 -18.79 -16.84
N ASP A 448 -7.03 -19.19 -16.60
CA ASP A 448 -6.44 -19.18 -15.25
C ASP A 448 -6.43 -17.77 -14.64
N THR A 449 -6.13 -16.75 -15.44
CA THR A 449 -6.12 -15.35 -15.04
C THR A 449 -7.53 -14.86 -14.73
N LEU A 450 -8.53 -15.27 -15.53
CA LEU A 450 -9.95 -14.99 -15.28
C LEU A 450 -10.44 -15.61 -13.97
N LYS A 451 -10.13 -16.89 -13.72
CA LYS A 451 -10.51 -17.59 -12.48
C LYS A 451 -9.92 -16.91 -11.24
N ARG A 452 -8.65 -16.50 -11.30
CA ARG A 452 -8.00 -15.74 -10.20
C ARG A 452 -8.64 -14.38 -9.98
N PHE A 453 -8.99 -13.67 -11.06
CA PHE A 453 -9.71 -12.41 -10.97
C PHE A 453 -11.08 -12.61 -10.31
N ALA A 454 -11.88 -13.55 -10.82
CA ALA A 454 -13.19 -13.87 -10.29
C ALA A 454 -13.15 -14.24 -8.80
N ALA A 455 -12.27 -15.17 -8.41
CA ALA A 455 -12.13 -15.59 -7.01
C ALA A 455 -11.81 -14.43 -6.05
N ASN A 456 -10.90 -13.53 -6.43
CA ASN A 456 -10.57 -12.35 -5.61
C ASN A 456 -11.75 -11.37 -5.50
N ARG A 457 -12.52 -11.18 -6.57
CA ARG A 457 -13.69 -10.27 -6.56
C ARG A 457 -14.85 -10.87 -5.77
N LEU A 458 -15.10 -12.16 -5.93
CA LEU A 458 -16.12 -12.91 -5.20
C LEU A 458 -15.90 -12.89 -3.69
N GLU A 459 -14.66 -13.05 -3.21
CA GLU A 459 -14.35 -12.87 -1.77
C GLU A 459 -14.70 -11.45 -1.29
N GLY A 460 -14.33 -10.44 -2.07
CA GLY A 460 -14.64 -9.05 -1.75
C GLY A 460 -16.16 -8.78 -1.68
N ILE A 461 -16.92 -9.37 -2.59
CA ILE A 461 -18.40 -9.30 -2.60
C ILE A 461 -18.97 -9.98 -1.35
N MET A 462 -18.55 -11.21 -1.03
CA MET A 462 -19.02 -11.91 0.16
C MET A 462 -18.70 -11.16 1.46
N ARG A 463 -17.51 -10.56 1.55
CA ARG A 463 -17.14 -9.73 2.69
C ARG A 463 -18.01 -8.48 2.80
N SER A 464 -18.38 -7.85 1.68
CA SER A 464 -19.33 -6.73 1.69
C SER A 464 -20.73 -7.18 2.12
N LYS A 465 -21.24 -8.30 1.58
CA LYS A 465 -22.57 -8.86 1.94
C LYS A 465 -22.70 -9.18 3.44
N ARG A 466 -21.65 -9.72 4.05
CA ARG A 466 -21.60 -9.98 5.51
C ARG A 466 -21.75 -8.71 6.36
N ARG A 467 -21.25 -7.57 5.87
CA ARG A 467 -21.30 -6.30 6.63
C ARG A 467 -22.65 -5.59 6.53
N ILE A 468 -23.49 -5.95 5.57
CA ILE A 468 -24.85 -5.40 5.40
C ILE A 468 -25.94 -6.36 5.88
N THR A 469 -25.58 -7.57 6.32
CA THR A 469 -26.54 -8.57 6.85
C THR A 469 -26.38 -8.67 8.36
N SER A 470 -27.45 -8.45 9.11
CA SER A 470 -27.48 -8.70 10.57
C SER A 470 -27.34 -10.20 10.85
N LEU A 471 -26.51 -10.59 11.83
CA LEU A 471 -26.22 -11.99 12.14
C LEU A 471 -26.93 -12.51 13.41
N ASP A 472 -27.73 -11.68 14.10
CA ASP A 472 -28.11 -11.90 15.52
C ASP A 472 -29.61 -12.13 15.83
N ASP A 473 -30.53 -12.25 14.86
CA ASP A 473 -31.99 -12.24 15.11
C ASP A 473 -32.81 -13.36 14.39
N ASN A 474 -34.00 -13.71 14.89
CA ASN A 474 -34.86 -14.78 14.34
C ASN A 474 -35.42 -14.50 12.91
N ALA A 475 -35.66 -13.23 12.54
CA ALA A 475 -35.95 -12.86 11.15
C ALA A 475 -34.66 -12.79 10.29
N ALA A 476 -33.52 -12.54 10.95
CA ALA A 476 -32.18 -12.62 10.36
C ALA A 476 -31.70 -14.07 10.19
N LEU A 477 -32.40 -15.05 10.75
CA LEU A 477 -32.09 -16.48 10.63
C LEU A 477 -32.28 -16.97 9.19
N LEU A 478 -33.27 -16.43 8.47
CA LEU A 478 -33.50 -16.73 7.05
C LEU A 478 -32.40 -16.12 6.16
N SER A 479 -32.08 -14.83 6.36
CA SER A 479 -31.06 -14.13 5.57
C SER A 479 -29.64 -14.61 5.88
N SER A 480 -29.33 -14.90 7.15
CA SER A 480 -28.06 -15.51 7.56
C SER A 480 -27.91 -16.94 7.05
N LYS A 481 -28.99 -17.74 7.06
CA LYS A 481 -29.01 -19.07 6.44
C LYS A 481 -28.84 -18.99 4.93
N GLN A 482 -29.47 -18.03 4.26
CA GLN A 482 -29.28 -17.79 2.83
C GLN A 482 -27.83 -17.40 2.51
N LEU A 483 -27.25 -16.46 3.26
CA LEU A 483 -25.86 -16.04 3.09
C LEU A 483 -24.86 -17.17 3.40
N LYS A 484 -25.18 -18.02 4.38
CA LYS A 484 -24.41 -19.24 4.68
C LYS A 484 -24.44 -20.18 3.48
N ASN A 485 -25.62 -20.53 3.00
CA ASN A 485 -25.80 -21.45 1.87
C ASN A 485 -25.12 -20.89 0.60
N GLU A 486 -25.23 -19.58 0.37
CA GLU A 486 -24.55 -18.89 -0.73
C GLU A 486 -23.02 -18.97 -0.57
N SER A 487 -22.49 -18.66 0.62
CA SER A 487 -21.04 -18.73 0.90
C SER A 487 -20.50 -20.15 0.72
N GLU A 488 -21.22 -21.16 1.22
CA GLU A 488 -20.85 -22.57 1.09
C GLU A 488 -20.89 -23.03 -0.38
N LEU A 489 -21.96 -22.70 -1.12
CA LEU A 489 -22.09 -23.03 -2.53
C LEU A 489 -20.97 -22.38 -3.35
N LEU A 490 -20.66 -21.12 -3.07
CA LEU A 490 -19.58 -20.40 -3.73
C LEU A 490 -18.20 -21.01 -3.44
N ALA A 491 -17.95 -21.38 -2.18
CA ALA A 491 -16.74 -22.11 -1.81
C ALA A 491 -16.65 -23.45 -2.56
N LYS A 492 -17.74 -24.21 -2.67
CA LYS A 492 -17.81 -25.45 -3.48
C LYS A 492 -17.50 -25.21 -4.95
N LYS A 493 -18.04 -24.13 -5.56
CA LYS A 493 -17.74 -23.75 -6.94
C LYS A 493 -16.26 -23.40 -7.14
N LEU A 494 -15.65 -22.70 -6.18
CA LEU A 494 -14.22 -22.38 -6.20
C LEU A 494 -13.34 -23.62 -6.03
N ILE A 495 -13.71 -24.53 -5.12
CA ILE A 495 -13.05 -25.83 -4.96
C ILE A 495 -13.15 -26.62 -6.27
N PHE A 496 -14.32 -26.68 -6.90
CA PHE A 496 -14.50 -27.35 -8.19
C PHE A 496 -13.65 -26.72 -9.31
N ALA A 497 -13.57 -25.39 -9.38
CA ALA A 497 -12.69 -24.71 -10.32
C ALA A 497 -11.20 -25.01 -10.06
N TRP A 498 -10.80 -25.13 -8.80
CA TRP A 498 -9.46 -25.57 -8.41
C TRP A 498 -9.22 -27.06 -8.70
N MET A 499 -10.23 -27.93 -8.56
CA MET A 499 -10.10 -29.36 -8.90
C MET A 499 -9.78 -29.57 -10.39
N LYS A 500 -10.21 -28.67 -11.27
CA LYS A 500 -9.88 -28.73 -12.70
C LYS A 500 -8.46 -28.27 -13.03
N ASP A 501 -7.84 -27.47 -12.15
CA ASP A 501 -6.44 -27.03 -12.26
C ASP A 501 -5.86 -26.80 -10.85
N PRO A 502 -5.21 -27.82 -10.25
CA PRO A 502 -4.72 -27.76 -8.87
C PRO A 502 -3.65 -26.68 -8.65
N SER A 503 -3.04 -26.16 -9.71
CA SER A 503 -2.04 -25.09 -9.60
C SER A 503 -2.64 -23.75 -9.16
N LEU A 504 -3.97 -23.60 -9.23
CA LEU A 504 -4.71 -22.39 -8.86
C LEU A 504 -4.90 -22.26 -7.34
N SER A 505 -3.81 -22.33 -6.57
CA SER A 505 -3.88 -22.33 -5.11
C SER A 505 -4.53 -21.07 -4.51
N ILE A 506 -4.46 -19.93 -5.20
CA ILE A 506 -5.16 -18.70 -4.81
C ILE A 506 -6.70 -18.85 -4.86
N VAL A 507 -7.22 -19.64 -5.79
CA VAL A 507 -8.68 -19.91 -5.89
C VAL A 507 -9.11 -20.71 -4.67
N LEU A 508 -8.34 -21.73 -4.30
CA LEU A 508 -8.56 -22.52 -3.09
C LEU A 508 -8.44 -21.67 -1.81
N ARG A 509 -7.43 -20.79 -1.73
CA ARG A 509 -7.27 -19.84 -0.62
C ARG A 509 -8.52 -18.96 -0.46
N LYS A 510 -9.06 -18.42 -1.55
CA LYS A 510 -10.29 -17.61 -1.53
C LYS A 510 -11.53 -18.41 -1.15
N ALA A 511 -11.60 -19.70 -1.50
CA ALA A 511 -12.66 -20.58 -1.02
C ALA A 511 -12.65 -20.68 0.52
N ILE A 512 -11.46 -20.83 1.13
CA ILE A 512 -11.31 -20.88 2.60
C ILE A 512 -11.68 -19.54 3.23
N GLU A 513 -11.24 -18.41 2.68
CA GLU A 513 -11.63 -17.08 3.19
C GLU A 513 -13.16 -16.86 3.17
N ILE A 514 -13.84 -17.40 2.15
CA ILE A 514 -15.29 -17.33 2.02
C ILE A 514 -15.97 -18.26 3.03
N TYR A 515 -15.66 -19.55 3.11
CA TYR A 515 -16.38 -20.47 3.99
C TYR A 515 -15.42 -21.34 4.83
N PRO A 516 -14.79 -20.81 5.89
CA PRO A 516 -13.73 -21.49 6.63
C PRO A 516 -14.28 -22.58 7.56
N ASP A 517 -14.70 -23.70 6.97
CA ASP A 517 -15.28 -24.83 7.68
C ASP A 517 -14.46 -26.12 7.45
N ALA A 518 -14.10 -26.81 8.53
CA ALA A 518 -13.26 -28.01 8.43
C ALA A 518 -13.94 -29.16 7.68
N GLU A 519 -15.25 -29.35 7.81
CA GLU A 519 -15.98 -30.45 7.17
C GLU A 519 -15.94 -30.30 5.64
N LEU A 520 -16.08 -29.07 5.13
CA LEU A 520 -15.95 -28.80 3.70
C LEU A 520 -14.52 -29.03 3.18
N PHE A 521 -13.49 -28.70 3.97
CA PHE A 521 -12.09 -28.73 3.52
C PHE A 521 -11.33 -30.01 3.86
N GLU A 522 -11.82 -30.86 4.76
CA GLU A 522 -11.22 -32.15 5.08
C GLU A 522 -11.01 -33.03 3.83
N PRO A 523 -12.02 -33.22 2.94
CA PRO A 523 -11.82 -33.95 1.69
C PRO A 523 -10.73 -33.36 0.78
N VAL A 524 -10.56 -32.02 0.82
CA VAL A 524 -9.51 -31.33 0.05
C VAL A 524 -8.13 -31.64 0.63
N PHE A 525 -7.95 -31.49 1.93
CA PHE A 525 -6.68 -31.80 2.58
C PHE A 525 -6.33 -33.28 2.48
N ASP A 526 -7.30 -34.18 2.66
CA ASP A 526 -7.10 -35.62 2.46
C ASP A 526 -6.71 -35.96 1.03
N SER A 527 -7.37 -35.36 0.04
CA SER A 527 -7.07 -35.60 -1.37
C SER A 527 -5.66 -35.14 -1.74
N ILE A 528 -5.20 -34.02 -1.19
CA ILE A 528 -3.83 -33.53 -1.38
C ILE A 528 -2.82 -34.42 -0.64
N TYR A 529 -3.07 -34.72 0.64
CA TYR A 529 -2.14 -35.49 1.47
C TYR A 529 -1.96 -36.93 0.97
N SER A 530 -3.05 -37.63 0.66
CA SER A 530 -3.03 -39.01 0.14
C SER A 530 -2.25 -39.15 -1.16
N ARG A 531 -2.18 -38.08 -1.96
CA ARG A 531 -1.46 -38.01 -3.23
C ARG A 531 -0.07 -37.39 -3.11
N SER A 532 0.39 -37.05 -1.89
CA SER A 532 1.69 -36.42 -1.65
C SER A 532 2.79 -37.45 -1.39
N ASN A 533 4.06 -37.01 -1.39
CA ASN A 533 5.19 -37.88 -1.01
C ASN A 533 5.24 -38.17 0.50
N PHE A 534 4.35 -37.59 1.32
CA PHE A 534 4.35 -37.77 2.78
C PHE A 534 3.39 -38.87 3.24
N CYS A 535 2.57 -39.41 2.35
CA CYS A 535 1.71 -40.56 2.60
C CYS A 535 2.48 -41.86 2.31
N ASP A 536 2.48 -42.82 3.23
CA ASP A 536 3.19 -44.10 3.07
C ASP A 536 2.53 -45.01 2.00
N ASP A 537 1.21 -44.89 1.80
CA ASP A 537 0.42 -45.71 0.86
C ASP A 537 0.17 -45.01 -0.50
N CYS A 538 1.07 -44.11 -0.93
CA CYS A 538 0.85 -43.30 -2.13
C CYS A 538 0.97 -44.16 -3.42
N SER A 539 -0.16 -44.40 -4.09
CA SER A 539 -0.24 -45.13 -5.37
C SER A 539 -0.14 -44.23 -6.62
N VAL A 540 0.27 -42.97 -6.46
CA VAL A 540 0.14 -41.93 -7.50
C VAL A 540 1.47 -41.60 -8.18
N ASN A 541 1.42 -41.24 -9.47
CA ASN A 541 2.57 -40.78 -10.25
C ASN A 541 3.35 -39.66 -9.53
N GLN A 542 4.69 -39.78 -9.56
CA GLN A 542 5.64 -38.92 -8.88
C GLN A 542 5.47 -37.41 -9.15
N VAL A 543 5.14 -37.02 -10.39
CA VAL A 543 4.93 -35.61 -10.76
C VAL A 543 3.76 -35.02 -10.00
N SER A 544 2.66 -35.77 -9.87
CA SER A 544 1.49 -35.35 -9.09
C SER A 544 1.84 -35.22 -7.61
N ALA A 545 2.62 -36.14 -7.06
CA ALA A 545 3.07 -36.07 -5.67
C ALA A 545 3.91 -34.82 -5.38
N ILE A 546 4.78 -34.43 -6.31
CA ILE A 546 5.56 -33.19 -6.18
C ILE A 546 4.67 -31.95 -6.19
N MET A 547 3.63 -31.91 -7.05
CA MET A 547 2.66 -30.82 -7.05
C MET A 547 1.90 -30.72 -5.72
N MET A 548 1.49 -31.86 -5.16
CA MET A 548 0.76 -31.92 -3.89
C MET A 548 1.63 -31.51 -2.69
N ASP A 549 2.92 -31.85 -2.69
CA ASP A 549 3.85 -31.37 -1.65
C ASP A 549 3.93 -29.84 -1.62
N TYR A 550 3.96 -29.20 -2.80
CA TYR A 550 3.93 -27.74 -2.91
C TYR A 550 2.60 -27.15 -2.42
N LEU A 551 1.47 -27.78 -2.77
CA LEU A 551 0.15 -27.33 -2.33
C LEU A 551 -0.02 -27.43 -0.81
N LEU A 552 0.48 -28.49 -0.17
CA LEU A 552 0.51 -28.58 1.30
C LEU A 552 1.32 -27.44 1.91
N ALA A 553 2.50 -27.13 1.36
CA ALA A 553 3.32 -26.02 1.84
C ALA A 553 2.61 -24.67 1.69
N ASP A 554 1.91 -24.44 0.56
CA ASP A 554 1.13 -23.21 0.36
C ASP A 554 -0.02 -23.13 1.36
N LEU A 555 -0.78 -24.22 1.55
CA LEU A 555 -1.88 -24.28 2.50
C LEU A 555 -1.42 -24.00 3.94
N PHE A 556 -0.32 -24.60 4.40
CA PHE A 556 0.22 -24.31 5.72
C PHE A 556 0.62 -22.84 5.86
N ARG A 557 1.27 -22.27 4.84
CA ARG A 557 1.61 -20.84 4.80
C ARG A 557 0.35 -19.96 4.80
N CYS A 558 -0.70 -20.33 4.06
CA CYS A 558 -1.99 -19.62 4.02
C CYS A 558 -2.63 -19.59 5.40
N CYS A 559 -2.69 -20.74 6.08
CA CYS A 559 -3.28 -20.86 7.42
C CYS A 559 -2.55 -19.98 8.45
N CYS A 560 -1.25 -19.74 8.29
CA CYS A 560 -0.52 -18.78 9.12
C CYS A 560 -1.02 -17.33 8.93
N ASP A 561 -1.42 -16.95 7.71
CA ASP A 561 -2.01 -15.63 7.44
C ASP A 561 -3.47 -15.55 7.92
N PHE A 562 -4.19 -16.68 7.89
CA PHE A 562 -5.60 -16.76 8.26
C PHE A 562 -5.88 -16.56 9.75
N ASP A 563 -4.97 -16.95 10.64
CA ASP A 563 -5.12 -16.71 12.09
C ASP A 563 -5.44 -15.23 12.39
N GLY A 564 -4.63 -14.31 11.85
CA GLY A 564 -4.86 -12.88 12.03
C GLY A 564 -6.00 -12.30 11.18
N PHE A 565 -6.37 -12.96 10.07
CA PHE A 565 -7.45 -12.53 9.17
C PHE A 565 -8.83 -12.86 9.75
N PHE A 566 -9.04 -14.09 10.25
CA PHE A 566 -10.30 -14.53 10.83
C PHE A 566 -10.65 -13.76 12.12
N GLN A 567 -9.65 -13.32 12.89
CA GLN A 567 -9.88 -12.44 14.05
C GLN A 567 -10.42 -11.05 13.69
N LYS A 568 -10.37 -10.63 12.42
CA LYS A 568 -10.81 -9.30 11.96
C LYS A 568 -12.12 -9.32 11.16
N ILE A 569 -12.61 -10.50 10.82
CA ILE A 569 -13.78 -10.66 9.96
C ILE A 569 -14.87 -11.36 10.76
N SER A 570 -16.06 -10.78 10.71
CA SER A 570 -17.25 -11.39 11.29
C SER A 570 -17.76 -12.50 10.37
N TYR A 571 -17.85 -13.71 10.92
CA TYR A 571 -18.51 -14.85 10.30
C TYR A 571 -19.82 -15.14 11.06
N PRO A 572 -20.83 -15.76 10.40
CA PRO A 572 -22.01 -16.26 11.09
C PRO A 572 -21.63 -17.23 12.21
N SER A 573 -22.36 -17.19 13.34
CA SER A 573 -22.10 -18.02 14.53
C SER A 573 -22.04 -19.52 14.27
N SER A 574 -22.66 -20.00 13.19
CA SER A 574 -22.63 -21.41 12.78
C SER A 574 -21.32 -21.88 12.12
N ILE A 575 -20.38 -20.97 11.83
CA ILE A 575 -19.08 -21.27 11.21
C ILE A 575 -18.00 -20.99 12.26
N ASP A 576 -17.13 -21.98 12.56
CA ASP A 576 -15.92 -21.80 13.36
C ASP A 576 -14.70 -21.74 12.42
N PRO A 577 -14.16 -20.54 12.09
CA PRO A 577 -12.97 -20.43 11.24
C PRO A 577 -11.73 -21.13 11.80
N THR A 578 -11.69 -21.33 13.13
CA THR A 578 -10.57 -22.02 13.81
C THR A 578 -10.54 -23.50 13.45
N SER A 579 -11.66 -24.09 13.04
CA SER A 579 -11.76 -25.51 12.66
C SER A 579 -10.80 -25.86 11.51
N VAL A 580 -10.74 -25.05 10.45
CA VAL A 580 -9.81 -25.25 9.31
C VAL A 580 -8.36 -25.10 9.75
N LEU A 581 -8.04 -24.21 10.69
CA LEU A 581 -6.69 -24.07 11.21
C LEU A 581 -6.25 -25.30 12.02
N LYS A 582 -7.16 -25.90 12.79
CA LYS A 582 -6.93 -27.17 13.50
C LYS A 582 -6.73 -28.32 12.51
N LEU A 583 -7.52 -28.39 11.45
CA LEU A 583 -7.38 -29.35 10.36
C LEU A 583 -6.00 -29.23 9.69
N ALA A 584 -5.61 -28.02 9.28
CA ALA A 584 -4.29 -27.79 8.69
C ALA A 584 -3.15 -28.18 9.64
N SER A 585 -3.30 -27.91 10.95
CA SER A 585 -2.32 -28.33 11.98
C SER A 585 -2.17 -29.85 12.06
N PHE A 586 -3.26 -30.60 11.89
CA PHE A 586 -3.24 -32.06 11.90
C PHE A 586 -2.43 -32.62 10.72
N TYR A 587 -2.64 -32.11 9.50
CA TYR A 587 -1.81 -32.51 8.36
C TYR A 587 -0.36 -32.03 8.47
N ALA A 588 -0.11 -30.86 9.08
CA ALA A 588 1.24 -30.41 9.36
C ALA A 588 1.98 -31.39 10.28
N GLN A 589 1.30 -31.94 11.30
CA GLN A 589 1.87 -32.99 12.16
C GLN A 589 2.12 -34.30 11.40
N LYS A 590 1.19 -34.73 10.54
CA LYS A 590 1.39 -35.91 9.68
C LYS A 590 2.62 -35.77 8.77
N VAL A 591 2.76 -34.63 8.09
CA VAL A 591 3.92 -34.34 7.23
C VAL A 591 5.23 -34.39 8.02
N LEU A 592 5.28 -33.77 9.20
CA LEU A 592 6.49 -33.78 10.05
C LEU A 592 6.81 -35.15 10.65
N GLY A 593 5.81 -36.02 10.80
CA GLY A 593 5.97 -37.41 11.27
C GLY A 593 6.45 -38.38 10.19
N SER A 594 6.37 -37.99 8.92
CA SER A 594 6.77 -38.84 7.80
C SER A 594 8.30 -39.01 7.70
N LYS A 595 8.74 -40.07 7.01
CA LYS A 595 10.17 -40.32 6.75
C LYS A 595 10.77 -39.35 5.72
N ASN A 596 9.93 -38.81 4.82
CA ASN A 596 10.33 -37.90 3.77
C ASN A 596 10.44 -36.47 4.30
N LYS A 597 11.61 -35.84 4.08
CA LYS A 597 11.91 -34.51 4.61
C LYS A 597 12.28 -33.55 3.50
N LYS A 598 11.46 -32.51 3.31
CA LYS A 598 11.69 -31.43 2.34
C LYS A 598 11.73 -30.09 3.09
N PRO A 599 12.83 -29.31 3.02
CA PRO A 599 12.97 -28.14 3.89
C PRO A 599 11.90 -27.07 3.70
N PHE A 600 11.45 -26.81 2.46
CA PHE A 600 10.44 -25.77 2.20
C PHE A 600 9.09 -26.02 2.88
N ILE A 601 8.59 -27.27 2.90
CA ILE A 601 7.31 -27.60 3.54
C ILE A 601 7.46 -27.70 5.06
N GLU A 602 8.57 -28.28 5.55
CA GLU A 602 8.86 -28.36 6.98
C GLU A 602 8.86 -26.96 7.61
N ARG A 603 9.48 -25.98 6.93
CA ARG A 603 9.50 -24.59 7.38
C ARG A 603 8.09 -24.01 7.57
N GLN A 604 7.17 -24.28 6.65
CA GLN A 604 5.79 -23.78 6.73
C GLN A 604 4.95 -24.54 7.76
N ALA A 605 5.10 -25.87 7.82
CA ALA A 605 4.43 -26.71 8.82
C ALA A 605 4.81 -26.31 10.25
N LEU A 606 6.10 -26.08 10.51
CA LEU A 606 6.59 -25.65 11.82
C LEU A 606 6.10 -24.26 12.20
N LEU A 607 6.10 -23.32 11.26
CA LEU A 607 5.55 -21.99 11.52
C LEU A 607 4.05 -22.06 11.88
N LEU A 608 3.27 -22.87 11.15
CA LEU A 608 1.85 -23.08 11.47
C LEU A 608 1.66 -23.66 12.87
N LEU A 609 2.41 -24.72 13.22
CA LEU A 609 2.32 -25.34 14.54
C LEU A 609 2.74 -24.39 15.67
N ALA A 610 3.74 -23.52 15.42
CA ALA A 610 4.12 -22.48 16.37
C ALA A 610 2.96 -21.50 16.61
N ILE A 611 2.34 -20.98 15.55
CA ILE A 611 1.19 -20.06 15.63
C ILE A 611 0.00 -20.71 16.35
N MET A 612 -0.25 -21.98 16.05
CA MET A 612 -1.32 -22.79 16.65
C MET A 612 -1.00 -23.27 18.08
N LYS A 613 0.12 -22.81 18.65
CA LYS A 613 0.56 -23.11 20.03
C LYS A 613 0.71 -24.63 20.29
N LYS A 614 1.11 -25.38 19.26
CA LYS A 614 1.41 -26.82 19.31
C LYS A 614 2.91 -27.05 19.06
N PRO A 615 3.81 -26.61 19.97
CA PRO A 615 5.24 -26.71 19.71
C PRO A 615 5.71 -28.17 19.65
N ALA A 616 6.40 -28.52 18.57
CA ALA A 616 7.01 -29.84 18.42
C ALA A 616 8.28 -29.97 19.30
N GLN A 617 8.57 -31.19 19.77
CA GLN A 617 9.75 -31.49 20.57
C GLN A 617 10.96 -31.76 19.68
N TYR A 618 12.07 -31.07 19.95
CA TYR A 618 13.31 -31.18 19.19
C TYR A 618 14.52 -31.32 20.12
N ASN A 619 15.58 -31.94 19.60
CA ASN A 619 16.87 -31.95 20.27
C ASN A 619 17.43 -30.50 20.35
N PRO A 620 17.88 -30.03 21.53
CA PRO A 620 18.48 -28.69 21.72
C PRO A 620 19.67 -28.36 20.81
N ASN A 621 20.29 -29.38 20.20
CA ASN A 621 21.42 -29.23 19.28
C ASN A 621 21.00 -28.93 17.83
N ILE A 622 19.70 -28.96 17.50
CA ILE A 622 19.19 -28.71 16.15
C ILE A 622 19.13 -27.20 15.87
N LYS A 623 19.78 -26.77 14.77
CA LYS A 623 20.16 -25.37 14.53
C LYS A 623 19.20 -24.56 13.65
N SER A 624 18.11 -25.11 13.13
CA SER A 624 17.21 -24.35 12.23
C SER A 624 16.48 -23.22 12.99
N ILE A 625 16.07 -22.15 12.30
CA ILE A 625 15.39 -21.01 12.92
C ILE A 625 14.04 -21.43 13.50
N GLN A 626 13.33 -22.31 12.79
CA GLN A 626 12.02 -22.84 13.13
C GLN A 626 12.11 -23.73 14.39
N THR A 627 13.06 -24.66 14.43
CA THR A 627 13.25 -25.54 15.60
C THR A 627 13.62 -24.75 16.85
N ILE A 628 14.41 -23.68 16.72
CA ILE A 628 14.73 -22.79 17.85
C ILE A 628 13.48 -22.10 18.37
N LEU A 629 12.58 -21.62 17.51
CA LEU A 629 11.30 -21.05 17.95
C LEU A 629 10.48 -22.07 18.76
N HIS A 630 10.43 -23.33 18.31
CA HIS A 630 9.76 -24.39 19.06
C HIS A 630 10.41 -24.69 20.41
N LEU A 631 11.74 -24.69 20.51
CA LEU A 631 12.45 -24.83 21.78
C LEU A 631 12.10 -23.69 22.75
N ILE A 632 12.10 -22.44 22.26
CA ILE A 632 11.71 -21.27 23.05
C ILE A 632 10.27 -21.41 23.53
N LEU A 633 9.33 -21.77 22.65
CA LEU A 633 7.92 -21.99 23.02
C LEU A 633 7.74 -23.09 24.07
N ASN A 634 8.60 -24.12 24.05
CA ASN A 634 8.67 -25.19 25.06
C ASN A 634 9.42 -24.79 26.35
N GLY A 635 9.94 -23.58 26.46
CA GLY A 635 10.71 -23.11 27.62
C GLY A 635 12.14 -23.66 27.71
N ILE A 636 12.62 -24.33 26.66
CA ILE A 636 13.97 -24.91 26.58
C ILE A 636 14.92 -23.85 26.02
N SER A 637 16.03 -23.61 26.71
CA SER A 637 17.07 -22.67 26.27
C SER A 637 17.85 -23.27 25.08
N PRO A 638 17.91 -22.60 23.92
CA PRO A 638 18.57 -23.14 22.74
C PRO A 638 20.11 -23.05 22.85
N SER A 639 20.83 -23.99 22.23
CA SER A 639 22.30 -23.91 22.09
C SER A 639 22.67 -22.84 21.04
N PHE A 640 23.20 -21.70 21.48
CA PHE A 640 23.20 -20.48 20.66
C PHE A 640 24.16 -20.49 19.44
N LEU A 641 23.67 -19.87 18.36
CA LEU A 641 24.44 -19.15 17.36
C LEU A 641 24.05 -17.67 17.49
N HIS A 642 25.02 -16.77 17.35
CA HIS A 642 24.80 -15.32 17.43
C HIS A 642 23.69 -14.91 16.42
N ASP A 643 22.85 -13.93 16.78
CA ASP A 643 21.89 -13.22 15.90
C ASP A 643 20.41 -13.69 15.88
N LYS A 644 19.98 -14.73 16.63
CA LYS A 644 18.57 -15.25 16.58
C LYS A 644 17.64 -14.80 17.72
N TRP A 645 18.01 -13.78 18.49
CA TRP A 645 17.27 -13.31 19.68
C TRP A 645 15.85 -12.82 19.40
N VAL A 646 15.57 -12.39 18.15
CA VAL A 646 14.24 -11.94 17.71
C VAL A 646 13.13 -12.97 17.98
N LEU A 647 13.49 -14.26 18.00
CA LEU A 647 12.55 -15.34 18.22
C LEU A 647 11.84 -15.27 19.58
N PHE A 648 12.43 -14.66 20.61
CA PHE A 648 11.78 -14.44 21.91
C PHE A 648 10.63 -13.44 21.81
N GLU A 649 10.79 -12.37 21.01
CA GLU A 649 9.70 -11.44 20.74
C GLU A 649 8.60 -12.11 19.90
N ILE A 650 8.97 -12.94 18.93
CA ILE A 650 8.01 -13.70 18.12
C ILE A 650 7.21 -14.68 18.99
N ALA A 651 7.86 -15.39 19.92
CA ALA A 651 7.19 -16.25 20.89
C ALA A 651 6.23 -15.45 21.79
N GLY A 652 6.62 -14.24 22.21
CA GLY A 652 5.75 -13.29 22.92
C GLY A 652 4.51 -12.89 22.10
N GLN A 653 4.68 -12.58 20.81
CA GLN A 653 3.58 -12.24 19.89
C GLN A 653 2.59 -13.40 19.70
N ILE A 654 3.10 -14.61 19.47
CA ILE A 654 2.29 -15.82 19.24
C ILE A 654 1.50 -16.19 20.48
N SER A 655 2.15 -16.17 21.65
CA SER A 655 1.53 -16.60 22.92
C SER A 655 0.60 -15.55 23.54
N GLY A 656 0.87 -14.26 23.29
CA GLY A 656 0.31 -13.14 24.06
C GLY A 656 1.06 -12.83 25.36
N ASN A 657 2.14 -13.57 25.68
CA ASN A 657 2.81 -13.54 26.99
C ASN A 657 4.22 -12.94 26.91
N ASN A 658 4.33 -11.65 26.57
CA ASN A 658 5.61 -10.95 26.48
C ASN A 658 6.45 -11.05 27.76
N ASP A 659 5.82 -10.98 28.94
CA ASP A 659 6.50 -11.09 30.24
C ASP A 659 7.27 -12.41 30.43
N THR A 660 6.68 -13.52 29.98
CA THR A 660 7.27 -14.86 30.16
C THR A 660 8.55 -14.98 29.34
N TYR A 661 8.49 -14.63 28.06
CA TYR A 661 9.64 -14.74 27.16
C TYR A 661 10.70 -13.65 27.41
N ALA A 662 10.31 -12.49 27.94
CA ALA A 662 11.26 -11.49 28.43
C ALA A 662 12.11 -12.02 29.62
N LYS A 663 11.48 -12.72 30.57
CA LYS A 663 12.20 -13.38 31.68
C LYS A 663 13.14 -14.47 31.17
N GLN A 664 12.66 -15.30 30.24
CA GLN A 664 13.46 -16.37 29.64
C GLN A 664 14.69 -15.81 28.92
N LEU A 665 14.52 -14.76 28.11
CA LEU A 665 15.63 -14.09 27.43
C LEU A 665 16.69 -13.57 28.41
N LEU A 666 16.28 -12.87 29.48
CA LEU A 666 17.19 -12.31 30.48
C LEU A 666 17.99 -13.40 31.22
N ARG A 667 17.38 -14.56 31.45
CA ARG A 667 18.05 -15.74 32.01
C ARG A 667 19.07 -16.30 31.03
N ASP A 668 18.67 -16.46 29.78
CA ASP A 668 19.48 -17.13 28.76
C ASP A 668 20.71 -16.31 28.32
N ILE A 669 20.70 -14.98 28.48
CA ILE A 669 21.83 -14.10 28.14
C ILE A 669 22.70 -13.69 29.33
N SER A 670 22.39 -14.11 30.57
CA SER A 670 23.03 -13.56 31.77
C SER A 670 24.55 -13.69 31.78
N ASP A 671 25.04 -14.79 31.19
CA ASP A 671 26.43 -15.23 31.20
C ASP A 671 27.18 -14.86 29.92
N LEU A 672 26.52 -14.16 28.98
CA LEU A 672 27.13 -13.72 27.73
C LEU A 672 27.83 -12.37 27.89
N ASP A 673 29.00 -12.23 27.26
CA ASP A 673 29.78 -10.98 27.26
C ASP A 673 29.04 -9.84 26.53
N ASN A 674 28.28 -10.17 25.48
CA ASN A 674 27.55 -9.21 24.64
C ASN A 674 26.10 -8.95 25.08
N LYS A 675 25.70 -9.37 26.29
CA LYS A 675 24.31 -9.25 26.80
C LYS A 675 23.71 -7.85 26.70
N VAL A 676 24.52 -6.81 26.94
CA VAL A 676 24.07 -5.41 26.85
C VAL A 676 23.70 -5.05 25.41
N SER A 677 24.51 -5.46 24.43
CA SER A 677 24.24 -5.22 23.01
C SER A 677 22.98 -5.95 22.53
N ILE A 678 22.73 -7.17 23.03
CA ILE A 678 21.49 -7.92 22.73
C ILE A 678 20.26 -7.15 23.23
N ILE A 679 20.28 -6.67 24.48
CA ILE A 679 19.17 -5.89 25.05
C ILE A 679 19.01 -4.53 24.35
N GLU A 680 20.10 -3.90 23.92
CA GLU A 680 20.07 -2.65 23.17
C GLU A 680 19.27 -2.75 21.86
N MET A 681 19.31 -3.91 21.18
CA MET A 681 18.51 -4.15 19.97
C MET A 681 17.00 -4.01 20.23
N PHE A 682 16.52 -4.58 21.34
CA PHE A 682 15.13 -4.45 21.77
C PHE A 682 14.81 -3.04 22.26
N ALA A 683 15.76 -2.39 22.96
CA ALA A 683 15.64 -1.01 23.43
C ALA A 683 15.46 0.00 22.29
N LYS A 684 16.24 -0.15 21.21
CA LYS A 684 16.11 0.67 19.98
C LYS A 684 14.75 0.44 19.32
N ARG A 685 14.30 -0.82 19.22
CA ARG A 685 13.01 -1.16 18.58
C ARG A 685 11.80 -0.61 19.34
N GLY A 686 11.80 -0.73 20.67
CA GLY A 686 10.66 -0.38 21.53
C GLY A 686 9.50 -1.39 21.44
N GLY A 687 8.31 -0.98 21.88
CA GLY A 687 7.08 -1.78 21.81
C GLY A 687 6.82 -2.69 23.03
N PRO A 688 5.75 -3.51 23.00
CA PRO A 688 5.28 -4.27 24.16
C PRO A 688 6.33 -5.21 24.77
N PHE A 689 7.16 -5.84 23.92
CA PHE A 689 8.22 -6.73 24.40
C PHE A 689 9.35 -5.98 25.12
N TRP A 690 9.72 -4.79 24.64
CA TRP A 690 10.66 -3.91 25.36
C TRP A 690 10.09 -3.44 26.70
N LEU A 691 8.79 -3.08 26.76
CA LEU A 691 8.14 -2.69 28.01
C LEU A 691 8.20 -3.82 29.05
N ALA A 692 7.95 -5.06 28.62
CA ALA A 692 8.08 -6.25 29.48
C ALA A 692 9.52 -6.47 29.95
N LEU A 693 10.51 -6.34 29.06
CA LEU A 693 11.95 -6.43 29.43
C LEU A 693 12.34 -5.35 30.44
N TRP A 694 11.97 -4.10 30.19
CA TRP A 694 12.31 -2.98 31.05
C TRP A 694 11.68 -3.10 32.45
N ASP A 695 10.42 -3.55 32.54
CA ASP A 695 9.77 -3.84 33.82
C ASP A 695 10.61 -4.81 34.68
N LYS A 696 11.12 -5.90 34.08
CA LYS A 696 11.98 -6.86 34.81
C LYS A 696 13.34 -6.27 35.16
N ILE A 697 13.98 -5.56 34.23
CA ILE A 697 15.29 -4.92 34.47
C ILE A 697 15.20 -3.93 35.63
N ASN A 698 14.13 -3.13 35.70
CA ASN A 698 13.97 -2.11 36.72
C ASN A 698 13.58 -2.68 38.11
N LYS A 699 12.97 -3.86 38.17
CA LYS A 699 12.56 -4.52 39.43
C LYS A 699 13.73 -5.04 40.27
N THR A 700 14.86 -5.39 39.67
CA THR A 700 15.99 -6.00 40.40
C THR A 700 17.24 -5.11 40.37
N LYS A 701 17.80 -4.77 41.55
CA LYS A 701 19.01 -3.94 41.66
C LYS A 701 20.19 -4.47 40.82
N LYS A 702 20.40 -5.80 40.80
CA LYS A 702 21.45 -6.48 40.01
C LYS A 702 21.29 -6.21 38.49
N LEU A 703 20.08 -6.39 37.95
CA LEU A 703 19.79 -6.17 36.54
C LEU A 703 19.87 -4.69 36.18
N LYS A 704 19.33 -3.81 37.03
CA LYS A 704 19.40 -2.36 36.85
C LYS A 704 20.84 -1.84 36.79
N SER A 705 21.74 -2.42 37.58
CA SER A 705 23.18 -2.13 37.49
C SER A 705 23.79 -2.65 36.19
N ALA A 706 23.52 -3.92 35.84
CA ALA A 706 24.06 -4.56 34.64
C ALA A 706 23.64 -3.89 33.32
N TYR A 707 22.43 -3.33 33.27
CA TYR A 707 21.83 -2.71 32.09
C TYR A 707 21.67 -1.19 32.24
N LYS A 708 22.49 -0.54 33.08
CA LYS A 708 22.41 0.91 33.32
C LYS A 708 22.57 1.72 32.03
N THR A 709 23.39 1.25 31.08
CA THR A 709 23.67 1.92 29.80
C THR A 709 22.47 1.99 28.87
N VAL A 710 21.52 1.06 28.94
CA VAL A 710 20.27 1.11 28.14
C VAL A 710 19.17 1.96 28.78
N GLY A 711 19.46 2.64 29.90
CA GLY A 711 18.51 3.51 30.59
C GLY A 711 17.99 4.70 29.76
N TRP A 712 18.68 5.06 28.67
CA TRP A 712 18.19 6.04 27.70
C TRP A 712 16.84 5.62 27.10
N ALA A 713 16.54 4.31 27.00
CA ALA A 713 15.30 3.78 26.45
C ALA A 713 14.19 3.57 27.50
N ALA A 714 14.40 3.99 28.75
CA ALA A 714 13.40 3.86 29.81
C ALA A 714 12.06 4.51 29.38
N PRO A 715 10.92 3.83 29.58
CA PRO A 715 9.60 4.42 29.39
C PRO A 715 9.45 5.68 30.24
N VAL A 716 8.80 6.69 29.69
CA VAL A 716 8.47 7.92 30.41
C VAL A 716 7.03 7.78 30.90
N SER A 717 6.82 7.88 32.22
CA SER A 717 5.46 7.87 32.79
C SER A 717 4.80 9.22 32.55
N ALA A 718 3.54 9.21 32.11
CA ALA A 718 2.69 10.39 32.11
C ALA A 718 2.56 10.90 33.56
N SER A 719 2.82 12.18 33.77
CA SER A 719 2.72 12.82 35.09
C SER A 719 1.99 14.15 34.94
N LYS A 720 1.12 14.48 35.91
CA LYS A 720 0.47 15.81 35.95
C LYS A 720 1.53 16.90 35.98
N ILE A 721 1.41 17.84 35.05
CA ILE A 721 2.35 18.95 34.90
C ILE A 721 1.93 20.09 35.83
N GLN A 722 2.75 20.42 36.83
CA GLN A 722 2.52 21.54 37.75
C GLN A 722 3.69 22.54 37.82
N ASN A 723 4.88 22.16 37.35
CA ASN A 723 6.08 22.99 37.43
C ASN A 723 6.27 23.87 36.18
N THR A 724 6.90 25.02 36.37
CA THR A 724 7.26 25.98 35.32
C THR A 724 8.51 25.57 34.52
N SER A 725 9.38 24.73 35.08
CA SER A 725 10.56 24.15 34.41
C SER A 725 10.50 22.62 34.43
N LEU A 726 10.43 22.00 33.25
CA LEU A 726 10.30 20.55 33.09
C LEU A 726 11.14 20.00 31.94
N LYS A 727 11.48 18.71 32.03
CA LYS A 727 12.14 17.99 30.92
C LYS A 727 11.16 17.87 29.75
N LEU A 728 11.63 18.15 28.54
CA LEU A 728 10.84 18.01 27.31
C LEU A 728 10.20 16.61 27.21
N SER A 729 10.95 15.55 27.56
CA SER A 729 10.43 14.18 27.58
C SER A 729 9.19 13.98 28.45
N LYS A 730 9.06 14.71 29.57
CA LYS A 730 7.89 14.62 30.47
C LYS A 730 6.70 15.40 29.92
N ILE A 731 6.96 16.53 29.26
CA ILE A 731 5.91 17.37 28.67
C ILE A 731 5.24 16.62 27.52
N ILE A 732 6.05 16.08 26.59
CA ILE A 732 5.55 15.42 25.38
C ILE A 732 4.86 14.08 25.66
N ALA A 733 5.15 13.45 26.80
CA ALA A 733 4.54 12.19 27.22
C ALA A 733 3.30 12.39 28.14
N SER A 734 2.90 13.65 28.38
CA SER A 734 1.74 13.97 29.22
C SER A 734 0.46 14.06 28.39
N ASP A 735 -0.69 13.88 29.05
CA ASP A 735 -2.02 14.06 28.46
C ASP A 735 -2.31 15.53 28.10
N SER A 736 -1.46 16.47 28.52
CA SER A 736 -1.56 17.90 28.20
C SER A 736 -0.38 18.36 27.32
N ASN A 737 -0.03 17.54 26.32
CA ASN A 737 1.07 17.84 25.41
C ASN A 737 0.72 19.03 24.49
N GLY A 738 1.12 20.24 24.89
CA GLY A 738 0.94 21.45 24.07
C GLY A 738 1.69 21.43 22.72
N PHE A 739 2.69 20.55 22.54
CA PHE A 739 3.46 20.41 21.29
C PHE A 739 2.76 19.56 20.22
N GLU A 740 1.47 19.29 20.40
CA GLU A 740 0.62 18.76 19.33
C GLU A 740 0.23 19.83 18.32
N HIS A 741 0.23 21.11 18.74
CA HIS A 741 -0.11 22.23 17.88
C HIS A 741 1.11 22.79 17.14
N GLU A 742 0.91 23.15 15.87
CA GLU A 742 1.98 23.69 15.02
C GLU A 742 2.67 24.93 15.59
N ALA A 743 1.90 25.89 16.12
CA ALA A 743 2.46 27.12 16.68
C ALA A 743 3.40 26.84 17.88
N ALA A 744 3.06 25.84 18.71
CA ALA A 744 3.92 25.43 19.83
C ALA A 744 5.21 24.76 19.33
N LEU A 745 5.13 23.92 18.29
CA LEU A 745 6.29 23.28 17.66
C LEU A 745 7.23 24.31 17.01
N ILE A 746 6.69 25.35 16.38
CA ILE A 746 7.50 26.42 15.80
C ILE A 746 8.22 27.21 16.89
N LYS A 747 7.54 27.56 17.99
CA LYS A 747 8.16 28.20 19.16
C LYS A 747 9.28 27.34 19.76
N LEU A 748 9.08 26.01 19.84
CA LEU A 748 10.12 25.07 20.24
C LEU A 748 11.30 25.10 19.26
N GLY A 749 11.03 25.10 17.95
CA GLY A 749 12.07 25.17 16.91
C GLY A 749 12.94 26.42 17.02
N LEU A 750 12.33 27.58 17.25
CA LEU A 750 13.03 28.85 17.48
C LEU A 750 13.89 28.80 18.75
N SER A 751 13.38 28.23 19.83
CA SER A 751 14.12 28.08 21.10
C SER A 751 15.30 27.10 20.98
N LEU A 752 15.12 25.98 20.28
CA LEU A 752 16.18 25.01 20.00
C LEU A 752 17.28 25.60 19.10
N LEU A 753 16.90 26.45 18.14
CA LEU A 753 17.83 27.18 17.29
C LEU A 753 18.74 28.11 18.12
N GLN A 754 18.17 28.82 19.10
CA GLN A 754 18.95 29.64 20.04
C GLN A 754 19.87 28.76 20.91
N LEU A 755 19.35 27.66 21.46
CA LEU A 755 20.12 26.75 22.31
C LEU A 755 21.35 26.19 21.59
N VAL A 756 21.20 25.69 20.37
CA VAL A 756 22.31 25.05 19.63
C VAL A 756 23.35 26.06 19.14
N ASN A 757 22.95 27.32 18.95
CA ASN A 757 23.87 28.41 18.63
C ASN A 757 24.70 28.83 19.85
N LEU A 758 24.09 28.89 21.04
CA LEU A 758 24.78 29.26 22.28
C LEU A 758 25.60 28.11 22.87
N LYS A 759 25.10 26.88 22.78
CA LYS A 759 25.68 25.68 23.39
C LYS A 759 25.80 24.54 22.36
N PRO A 760 26.91 24.46 21.61
CA PRO A 760 27.12 23.38 20.63
C PRO A 760 27.05 21.96 21.22
N ARG A 761 27.32 21.80 22.52
CA ARG A 761 27.16 20.53 23.27
C ARG A 761 25.71 20.00 23.30
N ALA A 762 24.72 20.81 22.90
CA ALA A 762 23.34 20.37 22.76
C ALA A 762 23.13 19.36 21.62
N LEU A 763 24.03 19.34 20.63
CA LEU A 763 23.97 18.38 19.53
C LEU A 763 23.96 16.94 20.07
N THR A 764 23.15 16.07 19.46
CA THR A 764 22.95 14.65 19.85
C THR A 764 22.19 14.39 21.15
N LEU A 765 21.79 15.43 21.89
CA LEU A 765 20.93 15.27 23.06
C LEU A 765 19.53 14.81 22.66
N SER A 766 18.91 13.99 23.52
CA SER A 766 17.52 13.55 23.38
C SER A 766 16.57 14.46 24.17
N PRO A 767 15.25 14.32 24.00
CA PRO A 767 14.25 15.04 24.80
C PRO A 767 14.41 14.88 26.33
N LYS A 768 15.11 13.84 26.81
CA LYS A 768 15.36 13.60 28.25
C LYS A 768 16.42 14.54 28.85
N ALA A 769 17.23 15.16 28.00
CA ALA A 769 18.33 16.04 28.39
C ALA A 769 18.03 17.52 28.10
N ILE A 770 16.82 17.84 27.62
CA ILE A 770 16.37 19.21 27.34
C ILE A 770 15.32 19.60 28.38
N LYS A 771 15.52 20.74 29.03
CA LYS A 771 14.55 21.41 29.91
C LYS A 771 13.91 22.57 29.17
N ILE A 772 12.61 22.74 29.35
CA ILE A 772 11.85 23.89 28.85
C ILE A 772 11.38 24.68 30.06
N GLU A 773 11.62 25.98 30.02
CA GLU A 773 11.13 26.93 30.99
C GLU A 773 10.00 27.74 30.37
N PHE A 774 8.87 27.78 31.09
CA PHE A 774 7.68 28.48 30.66
C PHE A 774 7.56 29.83 31.39
N PRO A 775 7.42 30.96 30.66
CA PRO A 775 7.21 32.26 31.29
C PRO A 775 5.87 32.29 32.04
N ASN A 776 5.87 32.81 33.28
CA ASN A 776 4.79 32.69 34.28
C ASN A 776 3.35 32.93 33.76
N GLY A 777 2.40 32.09 34.21
CA GLY A 777 0.96 32.43 34.29
C GLY A 777 -0.05 31.67 33.42
N ARG A 778 0.35 30.65 32.64
CA ARG A 778 -0.55 29.84 31.78
C ARG A 778 -0.28 28.33 31.86
N SER A 779 -1.22 27.52 31.39
CA SER A 779 -1.09 26.07 31.31
C SER A 779 -0.16 25.65 30.16
N TRP A 780 0.47 24.47 30.28
CA TRP A 780 1.27 23.88 29.20
C TRP A 780 0.42 23.52 27.96
N SER A 781 -0.90 23.39 28.12
CA SER A 781 -1.85 23.28 27.00
C SER A 781 -1.90 24.55 26.14
N ASP A 782 -1.50 25.71 26.66
CA ASP A 782 -1.71 27.02 26.03
C ASP A 782 -0.46 27.54 25.31
N ILE A 783 0.59 26.71 25.18
CA ILE A 783 1.87 27.11 24.55
C ILE A 783 1.66 27.59 23.12
N TRP A 784 0.67 27.04 22.41
CA TRP A 784 0.33 27.44 21.04
C TRP A 784 -0.22 28.87 20.96
N HIS A 785 -0.85 29.37 22.03
CA HIS A 785 -1.57 30.63 22.04
C HIS A 785 -0.65 31.84 21.69
N PRO A 786 -1.08 32.82 20.86
CA PRO A 786 -0.25 33.94 20.41
C PRO A 786 0.39 34.79 21.53
N LYS A 787 -0.31 34.99 22.66
CA LYS A 787 0.21 35.64 23.88
C LYS A 787 1.49 35.03 24.45
N VAL A 788 1.78 33.75 24.16
CA VAL A 788 3.07 33.13 24.52
C VAL A 788 4.07 33.45 23.42
N ALA A 789 4.91 34.46 23.62
CA ALA A 789 5.83 34.95 22.60
C ALA A 789 7.05 34.04 22.40
N THR A 790 7.67 33.58 23.50
CA THR A 790 8.93 32.81 23.47
C THR A 790 8.92 31.67 24.48
N LEU A 791 9.75 30.65 24.19
CA LEU A 791 10.09 29.55 25.09
C LEU A 791 11.59 29.57 25.34
N GLU A 792 12.04 29.17 26.52
CA GLU A 792 13.46 29.03 26.82
C GLU A 792 13.84 27.55 26.97
N CYS A 793 14.87 27.13 26.22
CA CYS A 793 15.41 25.78 26.27
C CYS A 793 16.77 25.76 26.96
N ALA A 794 16.94 24.86 27.93
CA ALA A 794 18.19 24.65 28.66
C ALA A 794 18.63 23.18 28.61
N ILE A 795 19.94 22.94 28.76
CA ILE A 795 20.50 21.60 28.90
C ILE A 795 20.34 21.14 30.35
N ASP A 796 19.88 19.91 30.54
CA ASP A 796 19.86 19.28 31.86
C ASP A 796 21.20 18.59 32.15
N GLU A 797 22.10 19.30 32.85
CA GLU A 797 23.43 18.82 33.24
C GLU A 797 23.40 17.53 34.10
N SER A 798 22.24 17.16 34.66
CA SER A 798 22.07 15.89 35.39
C SER A 798 21.94 14.66 34.48
N SER A 799 21.72 14.85 33.18
CA SER A 799 21.56 13.76 32.22
C SER A 799 22.92 13.26 31.72
N THR A 800 23.32 12.07 32.15
CA THR A 800 24.64 11.49 31.83
C THR A 800 24.61 10.40 30.76
N THR A 801 23.43 9.91 30.35
CA THR A 801 23.31 8.81 29.38
C THR A 801 22.93 9.31 27.98
N LEU A 802 23.83 9.11 27.03
CA LEU A 802 23.59 9.36 25.61
C LEU A 802 22.56 8.38 25.03
N ASP A 803 21.65 8.90 24.21
CA ASP A 803 20.66 8.10 23.50
C ASP A 803 21.16 7.81 22.07
N PRO A 804 21.51 6.55 21.73
CA PRO A 804 22.04 6.21 20.42
C PRO A 804 21.07 6.48 19.27
N ARG A 805 19.77 6.64 19.54
CA ARG A 805 18.80 7.02 18.50
C ARG A 805 19.03 8.44 17.98
N PHE A 806 19.53 9.35 18.80
CA PHE A 806 19.81 10.74 18.40
C PHE A 806 21.23 10.93 17.86
N SER A 807 21.96 9.83 17.63
CA SER A 807 23.28 9.85 17.01
C SER A 807 23.23 10.38 15.59
N GLU A 808 24.32 11.04 15.21
CA GLU A 808 24.46 11.63 13.90
C GLU A 808 24.44 10.57 12.78
N PRO A 809 23.66 10.77 11.70
CA PRO A 809 23.70 9.88 10.56
C PRO A 809 24.98 10.05 9.74
N LYS A 810 25.58 8.92 9.31
CA LYS A 810 26.78 8.89 8.46
C LYS A 810 26.59 9.37 7.02
N TRP A 811 25.37 9.73 6.63
CA TRP A 811 25.04 10.23 5.31
C TRP A 811 24.95 11.75 5.20
N LEU A 812 25.13 12.46 6.32
CA LEU A 812 25.26 13.91 6.31
C LEU A 812 26.56 14.35 5.62
N ILE A 813 26.61 15.60 5.15
CA ILE A 813 27.82 16.19 4.56
C ILE A 813 28.94 16.25 5.62
N PRO A 814 30.17 15.78 5.31
CA PRO A 814 31.31 15.83 6.24
C PRO A 814 31.77 17.25 6.59
N ASP A 815 32.38 17.44 7.77
CA ASP A 815 32.74 18.71 8.44
C ASP A 815 33.79 19.63 7.74
N ALA A 816 33.95 19.59 6.42
CA ALA A 816 35.01 20.36 5.75
C ALA A 816 34.81 21.91 5.73
N GLU A 817 33.62 22.46 6.02
CA GLU A 817 33.28 23.90 5.95
C GLU A 817 32.20 24.30 6.99
N ASP A 818 32.10 25.57 7.39
CA ASP A 818 31.08 26.10 8.35
C ASP A 818 29.63 25.85 7.90
N VAL A 819 29.37 25.81 6.59
CA VAL A 819 28.08 25.44 5.98
C VAL A 819 27.66 24.01 6.37
N ASN A 820 28.62 23.14 6.72
CA ASN A 820 28.38 21.73 7.06
C ASN A 820 27.91 21.53 8.50
N GLN A 821 28.21 22.46 9.42
CA GLN A 821 27.66 22.41 10.79
C GLN A 821 26.15 22.70 10.83
N ALA A 822 25.65 23.54 9.92
CA ALA A 822 24.23 23.87 9.84
C ALA A 822 23.38 22.63 9.54
N ALA A 823 23.86 21.71 8.69
CA ALA A 823 23.14 20.50 8.32
C ALA A 823 22.89 19.59 9.53
N ARG A 824 23.90 19.43 10.39
CA ARG A 824 23.85 18.64 11.63
C ARG A 824 22.87 19.25 12.63
N LYS A 825 22.94 20.58 12.80
CA LYS A 825 22.05 21.35 13.69
C LYS A 825 20.59 21.25 13.24
N ILE A 826 20.30 21.46 11.95
CA ILE A 826 18.94 21.37 11.40
C ILE A 826 18.39 19.94 11.50
N TYR A 827 19.20 18.93 11.18
CA TYR A 827 18.79 17.54 11.34
C TYR A 827 18.42 17.23 12.80
N TRP A 828 19.27 17.64 13.75
CA TRP A 828 19.00 17.45 15.18
C TRP A 828 17.72 18.19 15.64
N ILE A 829 17.53 19.46 15.27
CA ILE A 829 16.28 20.20 15.55
C ILE A 829 15.07 19.42 15.01
N GLY A 830 15.16 18.93 13.76
CA GLY A 830 14.12 18.08 13.16
C GLY A 830 13.81 16.83 13.99
N THR A 831 14.81 16.16 14.56
CA THR A 831 14.58 14.97 15.40
C THR A 831 13.84 15.31 16.69
N ILE A 832 14.14 16.46 17.30
CA ILE A 832 13.46 16.92 18.52
C ILE A 832 12.04 17.37 18.22
N LEU A 833 11.83 18.16 17.16
CA LEU A 833 10.51 18.60 16.72
C LEU A 833 9.59 17.42 16.40
N ARG A 834 10.11 16.41 15.68
CA ARG A 834 9.33 15.22 15.37
C ARG A 834 9.02 14.38 16.62
N ALA A 835 9.98 14.24 17.54
CA ALA A 835 9.74 13.58 18.83
C ALA A 835 8.64 14.28 19.64
N ALA A 836 8.64 15.61 19.66
CA ALA A 836 7.65 16.41 20.36
C ALA A 836 6.24 16.28 19.75
N ALA A 837 6.13 16.36 18.42
CA ALA A 837 4.86 16.18 17.71
C ALA A 837 4.28 14.78 17.96
N VAL A 838 5.11 13.72 17.82
CA VAL A 838 4.66 12.34 18.03
C VAL A 838 4.30 12.05 19.49
N GLY A 839 4.78 12.84 20.45
CA GLY A 839 4.51 12.64 21.87
C GLY A 839 5.40 11.58 22.52
N GLY A 840 6.61 11.36 21.99
CA GLY A 840 7.50 10.30 22.50
C GLY A 840 8.98 10.54 22.22
N CYS A 841 9.85 9.92 23.02
CA CYS A 841 11.31 10.05 22.86
C CYS A 841 11.88 9.27 21.66
N ASP A 842 11.07 8.53 20.89
CA ASP A 842 11.49 7.93 19.62
C ASP A 842 10.95 8.76 18.45
N PHE A 843 11.80 9.63 17.89
CA PHE A 843 11.43 10.46 16.74
C PHE A 843 11.16 9.63 15.47
N THR A 844 11.36 8.32 15.45
CA THR A 844 11.03 7.45 14.30
C THR A 844 9.66 6.77 14.45
N GLY A 845 8.97 6.97 15.58
CA GLY A 845 7.66 6.39 15.86
C GLY A 845 6.50 7.06 15.11
N SER A 846 5.30 6.51 15.29
CA SER A 846 4.02 7.08 14.82
C SER A 846 2.94 6.79 15.87
N ARG A 847 1.87 7.60 15.90
CA ARG A 847 0.73 7.43 16.82
C ARG A 847 -0.28 6.36 16.37
N TRP A 848 0.17 5.29 15.72
CA TRP A 848 -0.76 4.28 15.20
C TRP A 848 -1.43 3.47 16.33
N LYS A 849 -2.76 3.32 16.25
CA LYS A 849 -3.51 2.43 17.14
C LYS A 849 -2.98 1.00 17.01
N THR A 850 -2.58 0.40 18.13
CA THR A 850 -2.16 -1.00 18.19
C THR A 850 -3.36 -1.91 17.92
N SER A 851 -3.21 -2.94 17.09
CA SER A 851 -4.30 -3.90 16.90
C SER A 851 -4.46 -4.78 18.15
N ASN A 852 -5.70 -4.93 18.60
CA ASN A 852 -6.05 -5.73 19.78
C ASN A 852 -5.93 -7.26 19.56
N SER A 853 -5.59 -7.70 18.34
CA SER A 853 -5.43 -9.12 18.01
C SER A 853 -4.09 -9.70 18.48
N THR A 854 -4.16 -10.85 19.15
CA THR A 854 -3.02 -11.68 19.54
C THR A 854 -2.75 -12.70 18.45
N THR A 855 -1.80 -12.39 17.56
CA THR A 855 -1.45 -13.21 16.40
C THR A 855 0.01 -12.94 16.00
N TYR A 856 0.61 -13.84 15.25
CA TYR A 856 1.92 -13.63 14.65
C TYR A 856 1.86 -12.53 13.58
N LYS A 857 2.53 -11.40 13.85
CA LYS A 857 2.63 -10.26 12.92
C LYS A 857 4.00 -10.21 12.22
N GLY A 858 4.97 -10.91 12.79
CA GLY A 858 6.38 -10.85 12.42
C GLY A 858 7.06 -9.54 12.85
N VAL A 859 8.37 -9.50 12.74
CA VAL A 859 9.22 -8.34 13.01
C VAL A 859 9.53 -7.67 11.67
N ARG A 860 8.68 -6.72 11.28
CA ARG A 860 8.76 -6.09 9.95
C ARG A 860 9.63 -4.83 9.90
N THR A 861 9.91 -4.23 11.06
CA THR A 861 10.59 -2.93 11.16
C THR A 861 11.61 -2.92 12.31
N SER A 862 12.59 -2.03 12.21
CA SER A 862 13.52 -1.70 13.30
C SER A 862 13.69 -0.19 13.32
N TRP A 863 14.28 0.35 14.39
CA TRP A 863 14.57 1.78 14.48
C TRP A 863 15.36 2.28 13.26
N SER A 864 16.41 1.56 12.86
CA SER A 864 17.21 1.89 11.67
C SER A 864 16.35 1.93 10.39
N LYS A 865 15.47 0.94 10.18
CA LYS A 865 14.53 0.94 9.04
C LYS A 865 13.54 2.12 9.10
N ARG A 866 13.00 2.43 10.29
CA ARG A 866 12.02 3.52 10.49
C ARG A 866 12.65 4.89 10.22
N ARG A 867 13.90 5.11 10.65
CA ARG A 867 14.67 6.34 10.37
C ARG A 867 14.78 6.64 8.88
N MET A 868 14.76 5.61 8.02
CA MET A 868 14.84 5.72 6.56
C MET A 868 13.48 5.51 5.87
N GLY A 869 12.37 5.80 6.56
CA GLY A 869 11.02 5.61 6.05
C GLY A 869 9.97 6.29 6.92
N MET A 870 10.29 7.46 7.44
CA MET A 870 9.40 8.22 8.31
C MET A 870 8.23 8.77 7.49
N MET A 871 7.02 8.64 8.02
CA MET A 871 5.85 9.36 7.53
C MET A 871 5.73 10.67 8.30
N HIS A 872 5.59 11.76 7.56
CA HIS A 872 5.47 13.12 8.12
C HIS A 872 4.08 13.72 7.90
N SER A 873 3.11 12.98 7.33
CA SER A 873 1.75 13.51 7.16
C SER A 873 1.18 13.90 8.54
N PRO A 874 0.35 14.96 8.62
CA PRO A 874 -0.18 15.43 9.89
C PRO A 874 -0.84 14.33 10.72
N GLU A 875 -1.61 13.47 10.06
CA GLU A 875 -2.36 12.37 10.70
C GLU A 875 -1.43 11.31 11.30
N ALA A 876 -0.26 11.09 10.70
CA ALA A 876 0.73 10.15 11.22
C ALA A 876 1.50 10.69 12.43
N LEU A 877 1.60 12.02 12.55
CA LEU A 877 2.32 12.70 13.63
C LEU A 877 1.47 12.84 14.88
N ILE A 878 0.24 13.36 14.74
CA ILE A 878 -0.59 13.81 15.87
C ILE A 878 -2.01 13.23 15.88
N GLY A 879 -2.43 12.54 14.80
CA GLY A 879 -3.78 11.99 14.66
C GLY A 879 -4.68 12.79 13.71
N GLU A 880 -5.92 12.35 13.53
CA GLU A 880 -6.85 12.79 12.48
C GLU A 880 -7.36 14.24 12.63
N TYR A 881 -7.34 14.81 13.84
CA TYR A 881 -7.58 16.25 14.06
C TYR A 881 -6.51 17.14 13.42
N ALA A 882 -5.32 16.60 13.09
CA ALA A 882 -4.31 17.28 12.30
C ALA A 882 -4.08 18.76 12.70
N THR A 883 -3.88 19.03 14.00
CA THR A 883 -3.42 20.32 14.56
C THR A 883 -2.03 20.80 14.08
N VAL A 884 -1.45 20.12 13.08
CA VAL A 884 -0.32 20.56 12.26
C VAL A 884 -0.68 20.46 10.78
N THR A 885 -0.11 21.34 9.97
CA THR A 885 -0.38 21.43 8.53
C THR A 885 0.69 20.74 7.70
N ASP A 886 0.43 20.60 6.40
CA ASP A 886 1.40 20.05 5.44
C ASP A 886 2.69 20.90 5.35
N TRP A 887 2.64 22.18 5.74
CA TRP A 887 3.85 23.01 5.87
C TRP A 887 4.80 22.43 6.92
N PHE A 888 4.30 22.03 8.09
CA PHE A 888 5.14 21.41 9.13
C PHE A 888 5.65 20.03 8.69
N SER A 889 4.83 19.28 7.96
CA SER A 889 5.23 18.02 7.34
C SER A 889 6.41 18.22 6.38
N GLU A 890 6.33 19.22 5.50
CA GLU A 890 7.38 19.59 4.57
C GLU A 890 8.64 20.13 5.27
N LEU A 891 8.49 20.87 6.38
CA LEU A 891 9.60 21.30 7.23
C LEU A 891 10.35 20.08 7.77
N LEU A 892 9.63 19.08 8.31
CA LEU A 892 10.25 17.84 8.77
C LEU A 892 10.91 17.06 7.63
N MET A 893 10.30 16.98 6.46
CA MET A 893 10.91 16.38 5.26
C MET A 893 12.22 17.09 4.89
N ARG A 894 12.26 18.42 5.03
CA ARG A 894 13.44 19.23 4.77
C ARG A 894 14.54 18.98 5.80
N CYS A 895 14.20 18.88 7.08
CA CYS A 895 15.15 18.65 8.17
C CYS A 895 15.66 17.21 8.24
N LEU A 896 14.80 16.22 8.02
CA LEU A 896 15.05 14.80 8.27
C LEU A 896 15.27 14.00 6.98
N GLN A 897 16.14 14.50 6.10
CA GLN A 897 16.45 13.84 4.83
C GLN A 897 17.22 12.52 5.03
N TRP A 898 16.92 11.53 4.20
CA TRP A 898 17.70 10.29 4.10
C TRP A 898 18.00 9.94 2.63
N PRO A 899 19.12 9.23 2.36
CA PRO A 899 19.53 8.87 1.01
C PRO A 899 18.48 8.11 0.19
N GLY A 900 18.39 8.44 -1.09
CA GLY A 900 17.49 7.80 -2.06
C GLY A 900 16.03 8.26 -1.99
N PHE A 901 15.74 9.29 -1.20
CA PHE A 901 14.46 10.01 -1.22
C PHE A 901 14.70 11.41 -1.82
N GLU A 902 13.92 11.78 -2.82
CA GLU A 902 14.07 13.07 -3.48
C GLU A 902 13.29 14.15 -2.71
N SER A 903 13.91 15.31 -2.49
CA SER A 903 13.25 16.47 -1.86
C SER A 903 12.36 17.26 -2.81
N SER A 904 12.13 16.76 -4.03
CA SER A 904 11.29 17.36 -5.08
C SER A 904 9.82 17.49 -4.68
N PHE A 905 9.41 16.86 -3.57
CA PHE A 905 8.05 16.95 -3.01
C PHE A 905 7.80 18.16 -2.11
N VAL A 906 8.81 18.97 -1.76
CA VAL A 906 8.59 20.21 -0.99
C VAL A 906 7.98 21.25 -1.93
N ARG A 907 6.76 21.70 -1.63
CA ARG A 907 5.98 22.63 -2.45
C ARG A 907 6.16 24.06 -1.98
N HIS A 908 6.28 24.28 -0.68
CA HIS A 908 6.40 25.62 -0.10
C HIS A 908 7.78 26.22 -0.39
N GLU A 909 7.79 27.39 -1.01
CA GLU A 909 9.01 28.08 -1.46
C GLU A 909 9.91 28.46 -0.27
N ASP A 910 9.33 28.97 0.82
CA ASP A 910 10.06 29.36 2.02
C ASP A 910 10.83 28.17 2.66
N ILE A 911 10.28 26.95 2.59
CA ILE A 911 10.95 25.73 3.05
C ILE A 911 12.05 25.29 2.07
N ARG A 912 11.80 25.40 0.77
CA ARG A 912 12.79 25.08 -0.28
C ARG A 912 14.03 25.96 -0.17
N ASP A 913 13.84 27.21 0.23
CA ASP A 913 14.88 28.23 0.34
C ASP A 913 15.70 28.12 1.62
N ILE A 914 15.33 27.24 2.56
CA ILE A 914 16.15 26.92 3.73
C ILE A 914 17.50 26.36 3.24
N VAL A 915 18.58 27.11 3.45
CA VAL A 915 19.97 26.77 3.08
C VAL A 915 20.89 26.67 4.28
N ASP A 916 20.60 27.39 5.36
CA ASP A 916 21.42 27.54 6.56
C ASP A 916 20.52 27.78 7.79
N LEU A 917 21.14 28.10 8.94
CA LEU A 917 20.40 28.39 10.18
C LEU A 917 19.66 29.72 10.15
N SER A 918 20.13 30.70 9.36
CA SER A 918 19.53 32.04 9.29
C SER A 918 18.20 31.98 8.53
N THR A 919 18.20 31.38 7.34
CA THR A 919 17.01 31.14 6.51
C THR A 919 16.03 30.18 7.19
N PHE A 920 16.53 29.19 7.93
CA PHE A 920 15.69 28.33 8.78
C PHE A 920 14.93 29.14 9.85
N GLY A 921 15.62 30.03 10.56
CA GLY A 921 15.00 30.92 11.54
C GLY A 921 13.99 31.89 10.93
N LEU A 922 14.28 32.44 9.75
CA LEU A 922 13.37 33.34 9.02
C LEU A 922 12.07 32.62 8.62
N SER A 923 12.17 31.40 8.07
CA SER A 923 11.00 30.60 7.69
C SER A 923 10.12 30.26 8.90
N LEU A 924 10.71 29.86 10.04
CA LEU A 924 9.98 29.64 11.29
C LEU A 924 9.25 30.90 11.78
N ASN A 925 9.91 32.07 11.78
CA ASN A 925 9.29 33.32 12.21
C ASN A 925 8.14 33.76 11.28
N ALA A 926 8.35 33.68 9.95
CA ALA A 926 7.32 34.01 8.98
C ALA A 926 6.08 33.11 9.14
N ARG A 927 6.30 31.81 9.36
CA ARG A 927 5.21 30.87 9.61
C ARG A 927 4.47 31.16 10.92
N LEU A 928 5.19 31.45 12.01
CA LEU A 928 4.57 31.81 13.28
C LEU A 928 3.70 33.07 13.16
N SER A 929 4.16 34.09 12.43
CA SER A 929 3.36 35.28 12.14
C SER A 929 2.09 34.95 11.35
N LYS A 930 2.18 34.11 10.33
CA LYS A 930 1.00 33.65 9.55
C LYS A 930 -0.02 32.92 10.44
N LEU A 931 0.43 32.03 11.33
CA LEU A 931 -0.48 31.33 12.25
C LEU A 931 -1.14 32.28 13.27
N ASN A 932 -0.38 33.25 13.77
CA ASN A 932 -0.90 34.28 14.69
C ASN A 932 -1.92 35.20 14.01
N GLU A 933 -1.81 35.44 12.71
CA GLU A 933 -2.80 36.20 11.92
C GLU A 933 -4.09 35.40 11.72
N LEU A 934 -3.99 34.10 11.44
CA LEU A 934 -5.14 33.23 11.20
C LEU A 934 -5.93 32.87 12.47
N TYR A 935 -5.30 32.95 13.65
CA TYR A 935 -5.92 32.67 14.94
C TYR A 935 -7.33 33.28 15.09
N CYS A 936 -8.27 32.46 15.53
CA CYS A 936 -9.65 32.86 15.81
C CYS A 936 -9.69 33.53 17.19
N LYS A 937 -9.83 34.86 17.20
CA LYS A 937 -9.69 35.67 18.41
C LYS A 937 -10.96 35.63 19.27
N ALA A 938 -12.12 35.54 18.65
CA ALA A 938 -13.39 35.52 19.34
C ALA A 938 -13.69 34.12 19.89
N SER A 939 -13.40 33.07 19.12
CA SER A 939 -13.57 31.67 19.54
C SER A 939 -12.36 31.08 20.30
N ASP A 940 -11.30 31.85 20.52
CA ASP A 940 -10.04 31.44 21.20
C ASP A 940 -9.46 30.09 20.73
N MET A 941 -9.24 29.95 19.42
CA MET A 941 -8.78 28.68 18.84
C MET A 941 -7.84 28.88 17.64
N PRO A 942 -6.91 27.94 17.37
CA PRO A 942 -6.02 28.04 16.23
C PRO A 942 -6.79 27.73 14.92
N ALA A 943 -6.57 28.52 13.88
CA ALA A 943 -7.04 28.22 12.53
C ALA A 943 -5.87 27.74 11.65
N LEU A 944 -6.06 26.61 10.98
CA LEU A 944 -5.01 25.89 10.27
C LEU A 944 -5.32 25.77 8.77
N PRO A 945 -4.48 26.36 7.90
CA PRO A 945 -4.65 26.24 6.45
C PRO A 945 -4.17 24.88 5.94
N SER A 946 -4.98 24.22 5.13
CA SER A 946 -4.62 23.00 4.39
C SER A 946 -4.76 23.25 2.90
N GLU A 947 -3.65 23.26 2.18
CA GLU A 947 -3.62 23.51 0.73
C GLU A 947 -3.97 22.25 -0.06
N VAL A 948 -4.95 22.34 -0.94
CA VAL A 948 -5.49 21.22 -1.72
C VAL A 948 -5.50 21.58 -3.19
N LYS A 949 -4.70 20.86 -3.98
CA LYS A 949 -4.71 20.98 -5.45
C LYS A 949 -5.81 20.09 -6.04
N ARG A 950 -6.69 20.65 -6.87
CA ARG A 950 -7.79 19.92 -7.52
C ARG A 950 -7.64 19.96 -9.04
N PRO A 951 -7.86 18.83 -9.74
CA PRO A 951 -7.89 18.81 -11.20
C PRO A 951 -9.11 19.59 -11.71
N GLN A 952 -8.93 20.37 -12.77
CA GLN A 952 -10.05 21.06 -13.42
C GLN A 952 -10.88 20.09 -14.27
N PHE A 953 -12.20 20.22 -14.24
CA PHE A 953 -13.08 19.48 -15.13
C PHE A 953 -13.21 20.23 -16.47
N LYS A 954 -12.78 19.60 -17.58
CA LYS A 954 -12.97 20.15 -18.93
C LYS A 954 -14.44 20.49 -19.15
N GLY A 955 -14.73 21.75 -19.50
CA GLY A 955 -16.08 22.22 -19.83
C GLY A 955 -16.94 22.74 -18.66
N ASN A 956 -16.48 22.67 -17.40
CA ASN A 956 -17.21 23.26 -16.26
C ASN A 956 -16.39 24.36 -15.58
N SER A 957 -16.87 25.61 -15.63
CA SER A 957 -16.26 26.75 -14.94
C SER A 957 -16.71 26.92 -13.49
N GLY A 958 -17.76 26.21 -13.06
CA GLY A 958 -18.30 26.27 -11.70
C GLY A 958 -17.60 25.36 -10.69
N PHE A 959 -17.95 25.52 -9.42
CA PHE A 959 -17.62 24.62 -8.31
C PHE A 959 -18.88 23.80 -7.97
N ARG A 960 -18.85 22.51 -8.31
CA ARG A 960 -20.01 21.61 -8.19
C ARG A 960 -20.13 21.05 -6.79
N ILE A 961 -21.17 21.46 -6.07
CA ILE A 961 -21.51 20.99 -4.72
C ILE A 961 -22.65 19.99 -4.79
N VAL A 962 -22.54 18.92 -4.02
CA VAL A 962 -23.59 17.92 -3.80
C VAL A 962 -23.93 17.89 -2.31
N THR A 963 -25.18 18.16 -1.94
CA THR A 963 -25.65 17.94 -0.56
C THR A 963 -26.43 16.64 -0.49
N VAL A 964 -26.10 15.80 0.48
CA VAL A 964 -26.75 14.53 0.73
C VAL A 964 -27.70 14.70 1.91
N GLN A 965 -28.97 14.38 1.70
CA GLN A 965 -29.97 14.31 2.75
C GLN A 965 -30.41 12.85 2.87
N GLN A 966 -29.86 12.11 3.84
CA GLN A 966 -30.14 10.68 4.04
C GLN A 966 -31.02 10.42 5.26
N LEU A 967 -31.75 9.31 5.27
CA LEU A 967 -32.68 8.95 6.35
C LEU A 967 -32.05 8.27 7.58
N LEU A 968 -31.15 7.30 7.38
CA LEU A 968 -30.51 6.60 8.49
C LEU A 968 -29.13 7.19 8.78
N PRO A 969 -28.69 7.23 10.04
CA PRO A 969 -29.43 6.83 11.23
C PRO A 969 -30.52 7.86 11.59
N ARG A 970 -31.54 7.43 12.33
CA ARG A 970 -32.57 8.32 12.90
C ARG A 970 -32.17 8.76 14.30
N SER A 971 -32.73 9.87 14.79
CA SER A 971 -32.63 10.29 16.19
C SER A 971 -32.94 9.15 17.16
N SER A 972 -33.94 8.31 16.85
CA SER A 972 -34.36 7.19 17.70
C SER A 972 -33.38 6.03 17.78
N ASP A 973 -32.39 5.96 16.87
CA ASP A 973 -31.39 4.90 16.86
C ASP A 973 -30.31 5.12 17.93
N PHE A 974 -30.12 6.37 18.36
CA PHE A 974 -29.18 6.76 19.42
C PHE A 974 -29.83 6.57 20.79
N GLY A 975 -29.09 5.97 21.72
CA GLY A 975 -29.49 5.86 23.12
C GLY A 975 -28.30 5.65 24.03
N GLU A 976 -28.47 5.85 25.33
CA GLU A 976 -27.38 5.79 26.34
C GLU A 976 -26.59 4.48 26.28
N ALA A 977 -27.24 3.36 25.96
CA ALA A 977 -26.62 2.05 25.89
C ALA A 977 -25.78 1.81 24.61
N ASP A 978 -25.95 2.62 23.56
CA ASP A 978 -25.20 2.50 22.30
C ASP A 978 -25.13 3.83 21.53
N PRO A 979 -24.51 4.88 22.10
CA PRO A 979 -24.39 6.18 21.42
C PRO A 979 -23.55 6.10 20.14
N GLN A 980 -22.64 5.14 20.04
CA GLN A 980 -21.77 4.94 18.87
C GLN A 980 -22.43 4.11 17.75
N LEU A 981 -23.67 3.63 17.95
CA LEU A 981 -24.40 2.75 17.02
C LEU A 981 -23.65 1.45 16.68
N ASN A 982 -22.91 0.85 17.61
CA ASN A 982 -22.10 -0.34 17.38
C ASN A 982 -22.89 -1.66 17.35
N ARG A 983 -24.19 -1.65 17.71
CA ARG A 983 -25.05 -2.83 17.62
C ARG A 983 -25.13 -3.36 16.18
N SER A 984 -24.77 -4.63 16.01
CA SER A 984 -24.74 -5.39 14.74
C SER A 984 -25.91 -5.11 13.79
N LYS A 985 -27.15 -5.12 14.31
CA LYS A 985 -28.37 -4.85 13.51
C LYS A 985 -28.44 -3.43 12.96
N VAL A 986 -28.18 -2.44 13.81
CA VAL A 986 -28.21 -1.02 13.43
C VAL A 986 -27.05 -0.73 12.47
N ARG A 987 -25.85 -1.24 12.76
CA ARG A 987 -24.67 -1.16 11.87
C ARG A 987 -24.95 -1.69 10.47
N ALA A 988 -25.55 -2.88 10.36
CA ALA A 988 -25.84 -3.51 9.08
C ALA A 988 -26.84 -2.67 8.25
N ALA A 989 -27.95 -2.25 8.87
CA ALA A 989 -28.97 -1.44 8.21
C ALA A 989 -28.44 -0.05 7.82
N HIS A 990 -27.67 0.60 8.70
CA HIS A 990 -27.05 1.90 8.44
C HIS A 990 -26.05 1.82 7.28
N ARG A 991 -25.18 0.80 7.27
CA ARG A 991 -24.20 0.60 6.20
C ARG A 991 -24.87 0.31 4.86
N GLU A 992 -25.92 -0.52 4.84
CA GLU A 992 -26.70 -0.82 3.63
C GLU A 992 -27.33 0.46 3.07
N HIS A 993 -27.98 1.25 3.92
CA HIS A 993 -28.57 2.54 3.55
C HIS A 993 -27.53 3.54 3.00
N LEU A 994 -26.37 3.65 3.65
CA LEU A 994 -25.30 4.52 3.20
C LEU A 994 -24.77 4.13 1.80
N LEU A 995 -24.64 2.83 1.51
CA LEU A 995 -24.26 2.34 0.18
C LEU A 995 -25.27 2.76 -0.88
N SER A 996 -26.56 2.56 -0.60
CA SER A 996 -27.65 2.94 -1.50
C SER A 996 -27.69 4.44 -1.76
N VAL A 997 -27.55 5.27 -0.71
CA VAL A 997 -27.49 6.73 -0.84
C VAL A 997 -26.29 7.19 -1.68
N CYS A 998 -25.11 6.59 -1.49
CA CYS A 998 -23.94 6.88 -2.29
C CYS A 998 -24.15 6.50 -3.77
N GLN A 999 -24.85 5.40 -4.04
CA GLN A 999 -25.22 5.00 -5.40
C GLN A 999 -26.21 5.97 -6.04
N VAL A 1000 -27.25 6.39 -5.31
CA VAL A 1000 -28.18 7.42 -5.78
C VAL A 1000 -27.42 8.70 -6.13
N ALA A 1001 -26.51 9.17 -5.26
CA ALA A 1001 -25.70 10.35 -5.54
C ALA A 1001 -24.86 10.22 -6.82
N TYR A 1002 -24.22 9.07 -7.03
CA TYR A 1002 -23.46 8.79 -8.24
C TYR A 1002 -24.34 8.74 -9.50
N LYS A 1003 -25.53 8.11 -9.42
CA LYS A 1003 -26.49 8.04 -10.53
C LYS A 1003 -27.08 9.41 -10.86
N THR A 1004 -27.36 10.25 -9.87
CA THR A 1004 -27.79 11.64 -10.08
C THR A 1004 -26.74 12.45 -10.84
N LEU A 1005 -25.45 12.35 -10.45
CA LEU A 1005 -24.35 12.97 -11.19
C LEU A 1005 -24.22 12.42 -12.62
N SER A 1006 -24.44 11.11 -12.78
CA SER A 1006 -24.40 10.45 -14.10
C SER A 1006 -25.53 10.93 -15.02
N ALA A 1007 -26.74 11.07 -14.48
CA ALA A 1007 -27.90 11.57 -15.20
C ALA A 1007 -27.70 13.04 -15.62
N LYS A 1008 -27.21 13.89 -14.70
CA LYS A 1008 -26.88 15.29 -14.99
C LYS A 1008 -25.83 15.40 -16.11
N LEU A 1009 -24.74 14.64 -16.02
CA LEU A 1009 -23.69 14.65 -17.05
C LEU A 1009 -24.23 14.28 -18.45
N LYS A 1010 -25.09 13.25 -18.53
CA LYS A 1010 -25.74 12.86 -19.78
C LYS A 1010 -26.67 13.96 -20.31
N ALA A 1011 -27.43 14.62 -19.43
CA ALA A 1011 -28.30 15.73 -19.80
C ALA A 1011 -27.52 16.97 -20.27
N GLU A 1012 -26.33 17.22 -19.72
CA GLU A 1012 -25.42 18.29 -20.14
C GLU A 1012 -24.69 17.98 -21.47
N GLY A 1013 -24.87 16.78 -22.05
CA GLY A 1013 -24.21 16.36 -23.29
C GLY A 1013 -22.68 16.34 -23.22
N THR A 1014 -22.10 16.39 -22.01
CA THR A 1014 -20.66 16.53 -21.83
C THR A 1014 -19.99 15.15 -21.81
N PRO A 1015 -19.02 14.89 -22.70
CA PRO A 1015 -18.28 13.63 -22.67
C PRO A 1015 -17.41 13.58 -21.41
N GLY A 1016 -17.53 12.50 -20.63
CA GLY A 1016 -16.67 12.32 -19.46
C GLY A 1016 -17.22 11.34 -18.43
N ARG A 1017 -16.58 11.33 -17.26
CA ARG A 1017 -17.04 10.58 -16.08
C ARG A 1017 -17.79 11.50 -15.10
N PRO A 1018 -18.82 10.99 -14.40
CA PRO A 1018 -19.55 11.74 -13.38
C PRO A 1018 -18.58 12.32 -12.36
N ALA A 1019 -18.75 13.60 -12.02
CA ALA A 1019 -17.86 14.26 -11.07
C ALA A 1019 -18.54 15.36 -10.26
N ALA A 1020 -17.99 15.60 -9.08
CA ALA A 1020 -18.35 16.69 -8.16
C ALA A 1020 -17.09 17.25 -7.52
N ASP A 1021 -17.10 18.51 -7.11
CA ASP A 1021 -15.99 19.12 -6.40
C ASP A 1021 -16.05 18.86 -4.90
N LEU A 1022 -17.25 18.96 -4.33
CA LEU A 1022 -17.52 18.77 -2.92
C LEU A 1022 -18.84 18.01 -2.73
N ILE A 1023 -18.82 16.95 -1.93
CA ILE A 1023 -20.02 16.25 -1.46
C ILE A 1023 -20.12 16.44 0.05
N ILE A 1024 -21.31 16.76 0.55
CA ILE A 1024 -21.54 17.07 1.97
C ILE A 1024 -22.55 16.08 2.52
N PHE A 1025 -22.18 15.40 3.61
CA PHE A 1025 -23.07 14.50 4.35
C PHE A 1025 -23.47 15.13 5.69
N PRO A 1026 -24.70 14.91 6.19
CA PRO A 1026 -25.19 15.52 7.42
C PRO A 1026 -24.39 15.10 8.67
N GLU A 1027 -24.67 15.77 9.80
CA GLU A 1027 -24.15 15.37 11.11
C GLU A 1027 -24.63 13.94 11.46
N LEU A 1028 -23.79 13.16 12.16
CA LEU A 1028 -24.08 11.79 12.62
C LEU A 1028 -24.49 10.80 11.52
N SER A 1029 -24.21 11.10 10.25
CA SER A 1029 -24.73 10.33 9.12
C SER A 1029 -23.84 9.16 8.67
N VAL A 1030 -22.56 9.16 9.05
CA VAL A 1030 -21.59 8.14 8.63
C VAL A 1030 -20.91 7.50 9.84
N HIS A 1031 -20.94 6.18 9.94
CA HIS A 1031 -20.18 5.49 10.98
C HIS A 1031 -18.67 5.44 10.65
N ILE A 1032 -17.80 5.55 11.66
CA ILE A 1032 -16.34 5.59 11.47
C ILE A 1032 -15.77 4.37 10.73
N ASP A 1033 -16.32 3.18 10.99
CA ASP A 1033 -15.96 1.93 10.32
C ASP A 1033 -16.44 1.83 8.86
N ASP A 1034 -17.34 2.72 8.43
CA ASP A 1034 -17.91 2.79 7.09
C ASP A 1034 -17.26 3.86 6.20
N GLN A 1035 -16.20 4.51 6.69
CA GLN A 1035 -15.42 5.47 5.92
C GLN A 1035 -14.85 4.91 4.60
N ASP A 1036 -14.75 3.59 4.46
CA ASP A 1036 -14.34 2.94 3.22
C ASP A 1036 -15.31 3.22 2.07
N ILE A 1037 -16.61 3.38 2.37
CA ILE A 1037 -17.64 3.74 1.41
C ILE A 1037 -17.44 5.18 0.93
N ILE A 1038 -17.24 6.11 1.86
CA ILE A 1038 -17.03 7.53 1.57
C ILE A 1038 -15.77 7.74 0.72
N LYS A 1039 -14.67 7.08 1.06
CA LYS A 1039 -13.42 7.12 0.28
C LYS A 1039 -13.63 6.61 -1.14
N ARG A 1040 -14.40 5.53 -1.35
CA ARG A 1040 -14.71 5.03 -2.70
C ARG A 1040 -15.60 6.00 -3.48
N LEU A 1041 -16.57 6.63 -2.84
CA LEU A 1041 -17.41 7.65 -3.48
C LEU A 1041 -16.57 8.84 -3.94
N ALA A 1042 -15.71 9.37 -3.06
CA ALA A 1042 -14.80 10.47 -3.35
C ALA A 1042 -13.86 10.16 -4.52
N ASP A 1043 -13.28 8.96 -4.56
CA ASP A 1043 -12.42 8.51 -5.67
C ASP A 1043 -13.21 8.41 -7.00
N LYS A 1044 -14.41 7.83 -6.95
CA LYS A 1044 -15.24 7.58 -8.14
C LYS A 1044 -15.78 8.88 -8.74
N THR A 1045 -16.13 9.85 -7.90
CA THR A 1045 -16.67 11.17 -8.30
C THR A 1045 -15.61 12.26 -8.41
N ARG A 1046 -14.35 11.96 -8.07
CA ARG A 1046 -13.28 12.96 -7.93
C ARG A 1046 -13.68 14.15 -7.05
N SER A 1047 -14.27 13.90 -5.90
CA SER A 1047 -14.73 14.95 -4.99
C SER A 1047 -13.92 15.01 -3.71
N MET A 1048 -13.89 16.18 -3.08
CA MET A 1048 -13.70 16.28 -1.64
C MET A 1048 -15.03 15.88 -0.97
N ILE A 1049 -14.98 15.30 0.22
CA ILE A 1049 -16.19 15.01 1.00
C ILE A 1049 -16.05 15.58 2.40
N PHE A 1050 -17.06 16.30 2.89
CA PHE A 1050 -17.19 16.68 4.29
C PHE A 1050 -18.37 15.93 4.89
N ALA A 1051 -18.12 15.06 5.86
CA ALA A 1051 -19.16 14.17 6.39
C ALA A 1051 -19.18 14.20 7.92
N GLY A 1052 -20.36 14.43 8.49
CA GLY A 1052 -20.59 14.23 9.92
C GLY A 1052 -20.54 12.75 10.29
N LEU A 1053 -19.71 12.42 11.28
CA LEU A 1053 -19.55 11.05 11.74
C LEU A 1053 -20.44 10.79 12.96
N VAL A 1054 -20.84 9.54 13.14
CA VAL A 1054 -21.44 9.05 14.40
C VAL A 1054 -20.46 9.30 15.56
N PHE A 1055 -20.98 9.51 16.77
CA PHE A 1055 -20.16 9.76 17.98
C PHE A 1055 -19.00 8.76 18.09
N THR A 1056 -17.81 9.26 18.42
CA THR A 1056 -16.58 8.45 18.48
C THR A 1056 -15.86 8.62 19.80
N ASP A 1057 -15.19 7.56 20.26
CA ASP A 1057 -14.28 7.63 21.40
C ASP A 1057 -12.98 8.35 21.02
N HIS A 1058 -12.65 9.37 21.81
CA HIS A 1058 -11.38 10.08 21.82
C HIS A 1058 -10.81 10.10 23.24
N ASP A 1059 -9.80 9.26 23.48
CA ASP A 1059 -9.11 9.11 24.77
C ASP A 1059 -10.06 8.85 25.96
N GLY A 1060 -11.07 8.02 25.75
CA GLY A 1060 -12.05 7.61 26.76
C GLY A 1060 -13.23 8.56 26.93
N LYS A 1061 -13.35 9.57 26.06
CA LYS A 1061 -14.47 10.51 25.99
C LYS A 1061 -15.19 10.40 24.67
N LEU A 1062 -16.52 10.46 24.68
CA LEU A 1062 -17.30 10.48 23.44
C LEU A 1062 -17.37 11.91 22.90
N VAL A 1063 -17.06 12.07 21.62
CA VAL A 1063 -17.02 13.37 20.93
C VAL A 1063 -17.80 13.31 19.61
N ASN A 1064 -18.35 14.46 19.21
CA ASN A 1064 -18.99 14.65 17.91
C ASN A 1064 -18.00 15.30 16.92
N ILE A 1065 -17.82 14.67 15.76
CA ILE A 1065 -16.85 15.09 14.75
C ILE A 1065 -17.44 15.05 13.35
N ALA A 1066 -16.94 15.95 12.50
CA ALA A 1066 -17.13 15.91 11.05
C ALA A 1066 -15.77 15.84 10.37
N ARG A 1067 -15.66 14.99 9.36
CA ARG A 1067 -14.39 14.65 8.73
C ARG A 1067 -14.33 15.13 7.29
N TRP A 1068 -13.23 15.79 6.94
CA TRP A 1068 -12.83 16.02 5.57
C TRP A 1068 -12.13 14.80 5.00
N PHE A 1069 -12.65 14.26 3.90
CA PHE A 1069 -12.03 13.23 3.08
C PHE A 1069 -11.59 13.84 1.75
N ILE A 1070 -10.28 14.06 1.61
CA ILE A 1070 -9.73 14.78 0.47
C ILE A 1070 -8.76 13.84 -0.27
N PRO A 1071 -9.09 13.41 -1.50
CA PRO A 1071 -8.20 12.56 -2.28
C PRO A 1071 -7.04 13.39 -2.84
N ASP A 1072 -5.80 12.93 -2.58
CA ASP A 1072 -4.57 13.49 -3.13
C ASP A 1072 -4.11 12.65 -4.33
N TYR A 1073 -4.22 13.23 -5.53
CA TYR A 1073 -3.89 12.57 -6.80
C TYR A 1073 -2.40 12.69 -7.10
N ARG A 1074 -1.57 11.79 -6.55
CA ARG A 1074 -0.14 11.67 -6.87
C ARG A 1074 0.13 10.52 -7.83
N GLU A 1075 1.15 10.66 -8.68
CA GLU A 1075 1.62 9.59 -9.58
C GLU A 1075 2.11 8.34 -8.80
N SER A 1076 2.65 8.54 -7.60
CA SER A 1076 3.16 7.47 -6.72
C SER A 1076 2.07 6.61 -6.06
N GLY A 1077 0.80 6.96 -6.21
CA GLY A 1077 -0.33 6.27 -5.59
C GLY A 1077 -1.27 7.20 -4.84
N ARG A 1078 -2.43 6.67 -4.46
CA ARG A 1078 -3.50 7.43 -3.79
C ARG A 1078 -3.17 7.64 -2.32
N GLN A 1079 -3.19 8.89 -1.87
CA GLN A 1079 -3.14 9.26 -0.46
C GLN A 1079 -4.42 10.02 -0.08
N TRP A 1080 -4.76 9.98 1.20
CA TRP A 1080 -5.90 10.68 1.75
C TRP A 1080 -5.41 11.76 2.70
N ILE A 1081 -5.87 12.98 2.48
CA ILE A 1081 -5.77 14.06 3.46
C ILE A 1081 -7.03 13.96 4.32
N ILE A 1082 -6.85 13.77 5.62
CA ILE A 1082 -7.94 13.66 6.60
C ILE A 1082 -7.83 14.81 7.60
N ARG A 1083 -8.95 15.51 7.84
CA ARG A 1083 -9.03 16.59 8.83
C ARG A 1083 -10.33 16.43 9.63
N ASP A 1084 -10.22 16.16 10.92
CA ASP A 1084 -11.37 16.11 11.83
C ASP A 1084 -11.68 17.50 12.36
N GLN A 1085 -12.87 17.99 12.04
CA GLN A 1085 -13.47 19.15 12.67
C GLN A 1085 -14.29 18.67 13.86
N GLY A 1086 -13.88 19.06 15.07
CA GLY A 1086 -14.63 18.72 16.29
C GLY A 1086 -15.76 19.71 16.59
N LYS A 1087 -16.74 19.26 17.37
CA LYS A 1087 -17.85 20.08 17.87
C LYS A 1087 -17.53 20.58 19.29
N LEU A 1088 -17.77 21.86 19.55
CA LEU A 1088 -17.50 22.47 20.86
C LEU A 1088 -18.77 22.62 21.71
N ASN A 1089 -19.85 23.15 21.12
CA ASN A 1089 -21.11 23.41 21.80
C ASN A 1089 -22.07 22.25 21.57
N MET A 1090 -22.42 21.53 22.63
CA MET A 1090 -23.34 20.39 22.59
C MET A 1090 -24.80 20.85 22.66
N THR A 1091 -25.72 20.04 22.13
CA THR A 1091 -27.15 20.16 22.40
C THR A 1091 -27.52 19.43 23.69
N THR A 1092 -28.70 19.72 24.25
CA THR A 1092 -29.19 19.03 25.46
C THR A 1092 -29.24 17.51 25.28
N ASP A 1093 -29.75 17.03 24.14
CA ASP A 1093 -29.79 15.60 23.79
C ASP A 1093 -28.38 14.97 23.76
N GLU A 1094 -27.35 15.71 23.37
CA GLU A 1094 -25.95 15.22 23.35
C GLU A 1094 -25.33 15.18 24.75
N GLU A 1095 -25.62 16.18 25.59
CA GLU A 1095 -25.17 16.21 26.99
C GLU A 1095 -25.79 15.04 27.78
N GLU A 1096 -27.06 14.71 27.52
CA GLU A 1096 -27.74 13.55 28.10
C GLU A 1096 -27.09 12.21 27.70
N LEU A 1097 -26.52 12.13 26.50
CA LEU A 1097 -25.76 10.95 26.03
C LEU A 1097 -24.30 10.92 26.52
N GLY A 1098 -23.88 11.90 27.34
CA GLY A 1098 -22.52 11.99 27.87
C GLY A 1098 -21.47 12.39 26.83
N ILE A 1099 -21.88 13.11 25.77
CA ILE A 1099 -20.96 13.62 24.75
C ILE A 1099 -20.28 14.88 25.27
N GLU A 1100 -18.96 14.95 25.11
CA GLU A 1100 -18.16 16.09 25.52
C GLU A 1100 -17.73 16.94 24.31
N GLY A 1101 -17.72 18.26 24.51
CA GLY A 1101 -17.20 19.21 23.52
C GLY A 1101 -15.67 19.10 23.37
N TYR A 1102 -15.20 18.95 22.14
CA TYR A 1102 -13.78 18.91 21.83
C TYR A 1102 -13.51 19.47 20.44
N ARG A 1103 -12.85 20.62 20.36
CA ARG A 1103 -12.53 21.32 19.10
C ARG A 1103 -11.14 21.95 19.16
N PRO A 1104 -10.06 21.20 18.88
CA PRO A 1104 -8.70 21.67 19.11
C PRO A 1104 -8.21 22.67 18.04
N CYS A 1105 -8.86 22.73 16.88
CA CYS A 1105 -8.53 23.70 15.83
C CYS A 1105 -9.70 23.92 14.84
N GLN A 1106 -9.56 24.97 14.02
CA GLN A 1106 -10.43 25.27 12.90
C GLN A 1106 -9.69 25.00 11.59
N HIS A 1107 -10.21 24.10 10.76
CA HIS A 1107 -9.60 23.83 9.47
C HIS A 1107 -10.06 24.82 8.40
N LEU A 1108 -9.10 25.39 7.67
CA LEU A 1108 -9.31 26.21 6.49
C LEU A 1108 -8.79 25.45 5.26
N ILE A 1109 -9.68 24.90 4.45
CA ILE A 1109 -9.31 24.15 3.24
C ILE A 1109 -9.11 25.15 2.11
N GLU A 1110 -7.86 25.36 1.70
CA GLU A 1110 -7.49 26.26 0.62
C GLU A 1110 -7.40 25.49 -0.70
N VAL A 1111 -8.36 25.74 -1.59
CA VAL A 1111 -8.50 24.98 -2.84
C VAL A 1111 -7.78 25.71 -3.98
N HIS A 1112 -6.82 25.04 -4.59
CA HIS A 1112 -6.09 25.52 -5.76
C HIS A 1112 -6.54 24.76 -7.02
N ARG A 1113 -6.86 25.51 -8.08
CA ARG A 1113 -7.12 25.00 -9.43
C ARG A 1113 -6.15 25.68 -10.41
N GLU A 1114 -5.83 25.01 -11.51
CA GLU A 1114 -5.02 25.62 -12.58
C GLU A 1114 -5.72 26.88 -13.10
N ASP A 1115 -4.93 27.94 -13.32
CA ASP A 1115 -5.35 29.24 -13.87
C ASP A 1115 -6.48 29.97 -13.10
N MET A 1116 -6.68 29.66 -11.82
CA MET A 1116 -7.67 30.29 -10.95
C MET A 1116 -7.07 30.67 -9.60
N GLU A 1117 -7.50 31.80 -9.03
CA GLU A 1117 -7.13 32.16 -7.65
C GLU A 1117 -7.61 31.11 -6.65
N SER A 1118 -6.85 30.91 -5.56
CA SER A 1118 -7.29 30.02 -4.49
C SER A 1118 -8.48 30.62 -3.74
N PHE A 1119 -9.31 29.75 -3.15
CA PHE A 1119 -10.41 30.13 -2.28
C PHE A 1119 -10.47 29.19 -1.09
N LYS A 1120 -11.07 29.64 0.01
CA LYS A 1120 -11.01 28.99 1.32
C LYS A 1120 -12.38 28.49 1.75
N ILE A 1121 -12.42 27.23 2.18
CA ILE A 1121 -13.63 26.56 2.65
C ILE A 1121 -13.45 26.19 4.12
N SER A 1122 -14.51 26.32 4.92
CA SER A 1122 -14.51 25.92 6.32
C SER A 1122 -15.85 25.29 6.72
N GLY A 1123 -15.83 24.42 7.73
CA GLY A 1123 -16.98 23.68 8.21
C GLY A 1123 -17.28 23.89 9.70
N ALA A 1124 -18.55 23.74 10.07
CA ALA A 1124 -19.05 23.66 11.44
C ALA A 1124 -20.11 22.55 11.57
N ILE A 1125 -20.39 22.14 12.81
CA ILE A 1125 -21.30 21.05 13.12
C ILE A 1125 -22.51 21.62 13.88
N CYS A 1126 -23.66 21.62 13.21
CA CYS A 1126 -24.96 21.90 13.79
C CYS A 1126 -24.96 23.13 14.69
N TYR A 1127 -25.14 22.94 16.00
CA TYR A 1127 -25.26 24.02 16.99
C TYR A 1127 -24.06 24.97 17.01
N ASP A 1128 -22.85 24.50 16.68
CA ASP A 1128 -21.67 25.37 16.57
C ASP A 1128 -21.81 26.47 15.51
N ALA A 1129 -22.65 26.29 14.49
CA ALA A 1129 -22.89 27.32 13.48
C ALA A 1129 -23.66 28.52 14.03
N THR A 1130 -24.32 28.37 15.19
CA THR A 1130 -25.05 29.45 15.87
C THR A 1130 -24.12 30.37 16.67
N ASP A 1131 -22.88 29.97 16.95
CA ASP A 1131 -21.88 30.81 17.60
C ASP A 1131 -21.42 31.93 16.65
N ILE A 1132 -21.87 33.14 16.93
CA ILE A 1132 -21.52 34.34 16.18
C ILE A 1132 -20.00 34.61 16.25
N SER A 1133 -19.32 34.19 17.32
CA SER A 1133 -17.87 34.33 17.46
C SER A 1133 -17.13 33.60 16.34
N LEU A 1134 -17.55 32.37 16.04
CA LEU A 1134 -17.00 31.57 14.95
C LEU A 1134 -17.28 32.22 13.59
N ALA A 1135 -18.52 32.65 13.34
CA ALA A 1135 -18.88 33.33 12.09
C ALA A 1135 -18.10 34.63 11.89
N ALA A 1136 -17.90 35.41 12.96
CA ALA A 1136 -17.12 36.64 12.95
C ALA A 1136 -15.64 36.38 12.64
N ASP A 1137 -15.05 35.33 13.23
CA ASP A 1137 -13.67 34.94 12.97
C ASP A 1137 -13.46 34.40 11.54
N LEU A 1138 -14.47 33.75 10.95
CA LEU A 1138 -14.40 33.17 9.60
C LEU A 1138 -14.77 34.15 8.47
N ARG A 1139 -15.56 35.19 8.75
CA ARG A 1139 -16.03 36.17 7.75
C ARG A 1139 -14.93 36.64 6.79
N ASP A 1140 -13.80 37.09 7.35
CA ASP A 1140 -12.71 37.64 6.56
C ASP A 1140 -11.69 36.57 6.12
N LYS A 1141 -11.89 35.30 6.49
CA LYS A 1141 -10.95 34.17 6.25
C LYS A 1141 -11.44 33.14 5.23
N THR A 1142 -12.75 33.06 4.95
CA THR A 1142 -13.35 32.02 4.08
C THR A 1142 -14.24 32.57 2.97
N ASP A 1143 -14.49 31.78 1.92
CA ASP A 1143 -15.35 32.07 0.76
C ASP A 1143 -16.60 31.15 0.70
N LEU A 1144 -16.55 30.03 1.43
CA LEU A 1144 -17.64 29.07 1.54
C LEU A 1144 -17.68 28.53 2.98
N PHE A 1145 -18.85 28.66 3.63
CA PHE A 1145 -19.11 28.13 4.96
C PHE A 1145 -20.12 26.98 4.91
N ILE A 1146 -19.76 25.84 5.49
CA ILE A 1146 -20.55 24.61 5.46
C ILE A 1146 -21.01 24.24 6.87
N VAL A 1147 -22.27 23.84 6.98
CA VAL A 1147 -22.87 23.33 8.21
C VAL A 1147 -23.44 21.95 7.93
N VAL A 1148 -22.93 20.94 8.65
CA VAL A 1148 -23.54 19.61 8.68
C VAL A 1148 -24.44 19.55 9.91
N ALA A 1149 -25.68 19.12 9.76
CA ALA A 1149 -26.68 19.23 10.81
C ALA A 1149 -27.50 17.93 10.99
N HIS A 1150 -27.87 17.67 12.23
CA HIS A 1150 -28.84 16.68 12.65
C HIS A 1150 -29.86 17.41 13.55
N ASN A 1151 -30.52 18.42 12.99
CA ASN A 1151 -31.34 19.35 13.77
C ASN A 1151 -32.83 19.29 13.43
N ARG A 1152 -33.67 19.35 14.46
CA ARG A 1152 -35.15 19.36 14.36
C ARG A 1152 -35.70 20.74 14.00
N ASP A 1153 -35.05 21.81 14.48
CA ASP A 1153 -35.49 23.18 14.26
C ASP A 1153 -34.97 23.75 12.92
N VAL A 1154 -35.63 23.34 11.84
CA VAL A 1154 -35.30 23.74 10.46
C VAL A 1154 -35.44 25.26 10.27
N ASN A 1155 -36.46 25.88 10.87
CA ASN A 1155 -36.73 27.31 10.69
C ASN A 1155 -35.59 28.18 11.23
N THR A 1156 -35.05 27.84 12.40
CA THR A 1156 -33.90 28.57 12.96
C THR A 1156 -32.67 28.45 12.07
N PHE A 1157 -32.41 27.28 11.49
CA PHE A 1157 -31.28 27.07 10.58
C PHE A 1157 -31.46 27.80 9.25
N ASP A 1158 -32.68 27.86 8.71
CA ASP A 1158 -32.98 28.64 7.51
C ASP A 1158 -32.80 30.15 7.73
N ASN A 1159 -33.26 30.66 8.87
CA ASN A 1159 -33.04 32.06 9.27
C ASN A 1159 -31.54 32.36 9.51
N MET A 1160 -30.82 31.41 10.10
CA MET A 1160 -29.38 31.50 10.29
C MET A 1160 -28.65 31.53 8.94
N ALA A 1161 -29.00 30.66 7.98
CA ALA A 1161 -28.45 30.69 6.62
C ALA A 1161 -28.71 32.05 5.95
N ALA A 1162 -29.94 32.55 6.06
CA ALA A 1162 -30.37 33.85 5.53
C ALA A 1162 -29.56 35.03 6.11
N ALA A 1163 -29.19 34.96 7.39
CA ALA A 1163 -28.37 35.96 8.05
C ALA A 1163 -26.88 35.81 7.68
N LEU A 1164 -26.33 34.61 7.86
CA LEU A 1164 -24.90 34.33 7.70
C LEU A 1164 -24.42 34.59 6.28
N HIS A 1165 -25.19 34.23 5.24
CA HIS A 1165 -24.75 34.44 3.86
C HIS A 1165 -24.49 35.93 3.57
N TYR A 1166 -25.22 36.84 4.23
CA TYR A 1166 -25.03 38.29 4.07
C TYR A 1166 -23.96 38.83 5.01
N HIS A 1167 -23.99 38.50 6.30
CA HIS A 1167 -23.04 39.02 7.28
C HIS A 1167 -21.61 38.52 7.08
N MET A 1168 -21.48 37.26 6.66
CA MET A 1168 -20.20 36.68 6.26
C MET A 1168 -19.82 37.03 4.81
N TYR A 1169 -20.77 37.58 4.04
CA TYR A 1169 -20.67 37.94 2.63
C TYR A 1169 -20.09 36.83 1.73
N GLN A 1170 -20.59 35.61 1.91
CA GLN A 1170 -20.08 34.41 1.24
C GLN A 1170 -21.18 33.36 1.05
N HIS A 1171 -20.86 32.26 0.35
CA HIS A 1171 -21.80 31.13 0.21
C HIS A 1171 -21.96 30.39 1.54
N VAL A 1172 -23.19 30.03 1.88
CA VAL A 1172 -23.52 29.21 3.05
C VAL A 1172 -24.27 27.97 2.61
N VAL A 1173 -23.79 26.80 3.02
CA VAL A 1173 -24.37 25.49 2.70
C VAL A 1173 -24.74 24.77 3.98
N ILE A 1174 -25.99 24.33 4.07
CA ILE A 1174 -26.49 23.49 5.17
C ILE A 1174 -26.93 22.15 4.59
N SER A 1175 -26.38 21.07 5.15
CA SER A 1175 -26.82 19.69 4.85
C SER A 1175 -27.38 19.10 6.13
N ASN A 1176 -28.71 19.00 6.21
CA ASN A 1176 -29.41 18.44 7.36
C ASN A 1176 -29.83 17.00 7.08
N ILE A 1177 -30.05 16.21 8.14
CA ILE A 1177 -30.49 14.84 7.99
C ILE A 1177 -31.93 14.76 7.46
N GLY A 1178 -32.21 13.73 6.66
CA GLY A 1178 -33.48 13.58 5.95
C GLY A 1178 -34.68 13.28 6.84
N GLU A 1179 -34.47 12.92 8.11
CA GLU A 1179 -35.53 12.83 9.11
C GLU A 1179 -36.29 14.16 9.23
N PHE A 1180 -35.58 15.29 9.26
CA PHE A 1180 -36.15 16.63 9.44
C PHE A 1180 -36.19 17.47 8.17
N GLY A 1181 -35.28 17.24 7.21
CA GLY A 1181 -35.14 18.08 6.02
C GLY A 1181 -34.49 19.43 6.32
N GLY A 1182 -34.60 20.42 5.43
CA GLY A 1182 -34.02 21.75 5.62
C GLY A 1182 -32.61 21.93 5.06
N SER A 1183 -32.19 21.08 4.12
CA SER A 1183 -30.91 21.28 3.43
C SER A 1183 -31.01 22.47 2.46
N THR A 1184 -30.08 23.43 2.53
CA THR A 1184 -30.16 24.69 1.76
C THR A 1184 -28.79 25.19 1.31
N ILE A 1185 -28.75 25.89 0.18
CA ILE A 1185 -27.58 26.62 -0.31
C ILE A 1185 -28.01 28.06 -0.59
N GLN A 1186 -27.36 29.02 0.09
CA GLN A 1186 -27.68 30.44 -0.02
C GLN A 1186 -26.43 31.30 -0.27
N ALA A 1187 -26.60 32.42 -0.97
CA ALA A 1187 -25.52 33.36 -1.30
C ALA A 1187 -26.03 34.80 -1.41
N PRO A 1188 -25.22 35.84 -1.10
CA PRO A 1188 -25.66 37.25 -1.07
C PRO A 1188 -25.89 37.91 -2.45
N PHE A 1189 -26.67 37.26 -3.32
CA PHE A 1189 -27.18 37.85 -4.55
C PHE A 1189 -28.38 38.77 -4.31
N LYS A 1190 -28.53 39.74 -5.21
CA LYS A 1190 -29.58 40.77 -5.15
C LYS A 1190 -30.95 40.14 -5.36
N GLU A 1191 -31.10 39.38 -6.44
CA GLU A 1191 -32.37 38.75 -6.82
C GLU A 1191 -32.69 37.54 -5.92
N PRO A 1192 -33.93 37.37 -5.41
CA PRO A 1192 -34.28 36.28 -4.50
C PRO A 1192 -34.05 34.87 -5.08
N TYR A 1193 -34.37 34.64 -6.35
CA TYR A 1193 -34.21 33.35 -7.02
C TYR A 1193 -32.74 33.00 -7.33
N GLU A 1194 -31.84 33.99 -7.30
CA GLU A 1194 -30.40 33.76 -7.39
C GLU A 1194 -29.79 33.51 -6.01
N ARG A 1195 -30.38 34.13 -4.97
CA ARG A 1195 -29.95 34.03 -3.57
C ARG A 1195 -30.16 32.63 -3.00
N LEU A 1196 -31.34 32.05 -3.24
CA LEU A 1196 -31.68 30.69 -2.83
C LEU A 1196 -31.32 29.73 -3.96
N ILE A 1197 -30.15 29.11 -3.89
CA ILE A 1197 -29.62 28.27 -4.97
C ILE A 1197 -30.31 26.90 -4.98
N THR A 1198 -30.46 26.29 -3.81
CA THR A 1198 -31.23 25.05 -3.61
C THR A 1198 -31.84 25.04 -2.23
N HIS A 1199 -33.02 24.44 -2.08
CA HIS A 1199 -33.65 24.24 -0.77
C HIS A 1199 -34.54 23.01 -0.79
N VAL A 1200 -34.38 22.12 0.20
CA VAL A 1200 -35.21 20.92 0.36
C VAL A 1200 -35.76 20.91 1.77
N HIS A 1201 -37.05 21.21 1.92
CA HIS A 1201 -37.74 21.22 3.21
C HIS A 1201 -38.35 19.87 3.62
N GLY A 1202 -38.54 18.93 2.69
CA GLY A 1202 -39.28 17.70 2.95
C GLY A 1202 -38.65 16.85 4.07
N ALA A 1203 -39.42 16.62 5.14
CA ALA A 1203 -39.08 15.70 6.23
C ALA A 1203 -39.35 14.25 5.81
N ASN A 1204 -38.60 13.31 6.39
CA ASN A 1204 -38.59 11.89 6.05
C ASN A 1204 -38.37 11.60 4.55
N GLN A 1205 -37.46 12.33 3.91
CA GLN A 1205 -37.12 12.16 2.49
C GLN A 1205 -35.62 12.01 2.26
N ILE A 1206 -35.25 11.14 1.32
CA ILE A 1206 -33.90 11.09 0.76
C ILE A 1206 -33.84 12.10 -0.39
N ALA A 1207 -32.89 13.03 -0.34
CA ALA A 1207 -32.69 14.00 -1.41
C ALA A 1207 -31.20 14.19 -1.71
N ILE A 1208 -30.86 14.27 -3.00
CA ILE A 1208 -29.52 14.62 -3.47
C ILE A 1208 -29.65 15.89 -4.31
N ASN A 1209 -29.10 17.00 -3.83
CA ASN A 1209 -29.09 18.25 -4.59
C ASN A 1209 -27.73 18.45 -5.23
N VAL A 1210 -27.70 18.90 -6.49
CA VAL A 1210 -26.47 19.21 -7.22
C VAL A 1210 -26.54 20.65 -7.72
N ALA A 1211 -25.64 21.50 -7.23
CA ALA A 1211 -25.55 22.91 -7.61
C ALA A 1211 -24.15 23.26 -8.10
N ASP A 1212 -24.06 24.10 -9.12
CA ASP A 1212 -22.80 24.68 -9.59
C ASP A 1212 -22.73 26.14 -9.10
N ILE A 1213 -21.75 26.44 -8.24
CA ILE A 1213 -21.56 27.79 -7.66
C ILE A 1213 -20.27 28.44 -8.18
N ASP A 1214 -20.14 29.76 -7.99
CA ASP A 1214 -18.89 30.49 -8.25
C ASP A 1214 -18.26 30.90 -6.92
N PRO A 1215 -17.23 30.20 -6.42
CA PRO A 1215 -16.67 30.48 -5.10
C PRO A 1215 -16.05 31.89 -5.01
N HIS A 1216 -15.64 32.48 -6.13
CA HIS A 1216 -15.07 33.83 -6.19
C HIS A 1216 -16.12 34.93 -6.35
N ALA A 1217 -17.41 34.59 -6.35
CA ALA A 1217 -18.50 35.51 -6.64
C ALA A 1217 -18.62 36.70 -5.67
N PHE A 1218 -17.82 36.80 -4.61
CA PHE A 1218 -17.86 37.91 -3.65
C PHE A 1218 -16.50 38.54 -3.38
N THR A 1219 -15.42 37.99 -3.93
CA THR A 1219 -14.05 38.45 -3.76
C THR A 1219 -13.45 39.07 -5.02
N ARG A 1220 -13.74 38.51 -6.21
CA ARG A 1220 -13.23 39.08 -7.47
C ARG A 1220 -14.07 40.26 -7.99
N GLU A 1221 -13.43 41.20 -8.67
CA GLU A 1221 -14.10 42.25 -9.45
C GLU A 1221 -14.70 41.66 -10.74
N HIS A 1222 -15.98 41.92 -11.04
CA HIS A 1222 -16.61 41.47 -12.28
C HIS A 1222 -17.17 42.64 -13.09
N LYS A 1223 -17.08 42.51 -14.42
CA LYS A 1223 -17.83 43.34 -15.38
C LYS A 1223 -19.21 42.77 -15.74
N THR A 1224 -19.42 41.44 -15.69
CA THR A 1224 -20.68 40.77 -16.11
C THR A 1224 -20.96 39.45 -15.35
N TYR A 1225 -21.42 39.51 -14.10
CA TYR A 1225 -21.95 38.35 -13.37
C TYR A 1225 -23.24 38.72 -12.62
N LYS A 1226 -23.91 37.75 -11.97
CA LYS A 1226 -25.13 37.94 -11.18
C LYS A 1226 -25.02 39.16 -10.26
N LYS A 1227 -26.09 39.94 -10.13
CA LYS A 1227 -26.09 41.18 -9.32
C LYS A 1227 -25.94 40.82 -7.85
N ARG A 1228 -24.97 41.43 -7.16
CA ARG A 1228 -24.66 41.17 -5.75
C ARG A 1228 -25.38 42.16 -4.83
N LYS A 1229 -25.61 41.79 -3.57
CA LYS A 1229 -25.95 42.75 -2.51
C LYS A 1229 -24.74 43.66 -2.20
N ALA A 1230 -25.02 44.83 -1.63
CA ALA A 1230 -23.98 45.69 -1.08
C ALA A 1230 -23.16 44.93 -0.01
N LYS A 1231 -21.86 45.21 0.06
CA LYS A 1231 -20.98 44.63 1.10
C LYS A 1231 -21.50 45.06 2.48
N PRO A 1232 -21.56 44.17 3.48
CA PRO A 1232 -21.94 44.54 4.84
C PRO A 1232 -20.88 45.47 5.46
N ALA A 1233 -21.31 46.29 6.43
CA ALA A 1233 -20.43 47.22 7.10
C ALA A 1233 -19.24 46.50 7.77
N GLY A 1234 -18.04 47.04 7.60
CA GLY A 1234 -16.82 46.50 8.21
C GLY A 1234 -16.23 45.25 7.55
N PHE A 1235 -16.77 44.79 6.41
CA PHE A 1235 -16.13 43.77 5.57
C PHE A 1235 -14.86 44.35 4.93
N LYS A 1236 -13.72 43.65 5.09
CA LYS A 1236 -12.40 44.19 4.72
C LYS A 1236 -11.74 43.50 3.53
N ARG A 1237 -12.36 42.45 2.98
CA ARG A 1237 -11.82 41.65 1.86
C ARG A 1237 -12.31 42.11 0.48
#